data_AF-A0A4Q2DGB3-F1
#
_entry.id   AF-A0A4Q2DGB3-F1
#
_cell.length_a   1.000
_cell.length_b   1.000
_cell.length_c   1.000
_cell.angle_alpha   90.00
_cell.angle_beta   90.00
_cell.angle_gamma   90.00
#
_symmetry.space_group_name_H-M   'P 1'
#
loop_
_entity.id
_entity.type
_entity.pdbx_description
1 polymer ?
#
loop_
_entity_poly.entity_id
_entity_poly.type
_entity_poly.pdbx_seq_one_letter_code
_entity_poly.pdbx_strand_id
1 'polypeptide(L)'
;MAQPTKQKLWGGRFTGTTDPLMHAFNQSLKYDQRMHDADIRGSIAYSKALTKVGILTKEEEDKMIAGLKLVGKEWADGTFVPAPDDEDIHTANERRLGELIGALSGKLHTGRSRNDQVATDMRLWLLDQVADVEQSLKGLLSVLVERADNEKDFLMPGYTHLQRGQPIRWAHLLLSHALSFKSDLERLQQLVPRISVLPLGSGPLAGNPFVVDREFLAKELGFQSVAENSMWGVGDRDFIAEFMMWASLTMTHLSRLSEDLIIYSTAEFGFVTLSDAYSTGSSIMPQKKNPDSLELLRGKSGRIFGNMAGFLVTLKGLPSTYNKDLQEDKEPLFDTVDNISASLKIAEGVIATMDVHGERMRQALTYDVLATDLAEYLVRKGMPFRETHHVSGRAVALAESRGCQLKDLNVQDFKNLNSRDRLAAMRAQQQGMNNGYNPNPTLASGGGYDNRRQQNPYAQQDDRAYEMSDVGNSRANLASNAAGGDSFFSEIASLHDSIRAFNDNIARIGDLHSRSLNNMDDASTQKNNADLDDLVQETSALSSTLKRRIKALEAQGGSGGAARKQQTALVKSKFVEAIQQYQSVEQQYRTKYKQRMERQFKIVKPDATPDEIKAVVNDEGNGQIFQQALMDSRFTASRAAYREVQERHEDIKRIEQTLAELAQLFNDMSILVEQQEETINTIETQAFNVQKDTEAGLQYTEKAVDSARAARKKRWICFIIIVVVIIAVVGGVAGKIAADRAANNNNNNNNNTNNPA
;
A
#
# COMPACT_ATOMS: atom_id res chain seq x y z
N MET A 1 -16.02 -8.67 -59.91
CA MET A 1 -16.01 -8.35 -58.47
C MET A 1 -14.98 -7.25 -58.28
N ALA A 2 -15.38 -6.06 -57.84
CA ALA A 2 -14.43 -4.99 -57.55
C ALA A 2 -13.56 -5.44 -56.37
N GLN A 3 -12.23 -5.34 -56.50
CA GLN A 3 -11.33 -5.57 -55.38
C GLN A 3 -11.72 -4.61 -54.24
N PRO A 4 -11.83 -5.07 -52.98
CA PRO A 4 -12.06 -4.17 -51.86
C PRO A 4 -10.92 -3.16 -51.83
N THR A 5 -11.27 -1.87 -51.92
CA THR A 5 -10.32 -0.77 -51.93
C THR A 5 -9.47 -0.79 -50.65
N LYS A 6 -8.15 -0.82 -50.81
CA LYS A 6 -7.12 -0.71 -49.75
C LYS A 6 -7.14 0.67 -49.08
N GLN A 7 -8.26 1.06 -48.47
CA GLN A 7 -8.37 2.29 -47.70
C GLN A 7 -8.34 1.95 -46.22
N LYS A 8 -7.38 2.54 -45.50
CA LYS A 8 -7.38 2.55 -44.03
C LYS A 8 -8.72 3.08 -43.55
N LEU A 9 -9.19 2.59 -42.41
CA LEU A 9 -10.48 2.96 -41.81
C LEU A 9 -10.63 4.45 -41.53
N TRP A 10 -9.51 5.17 -41.42
CA TRP A 10 -9.41 6.60 -41.21
C TRP A 10 -8.82 7.34 -42.43
N GLY A 11 -8.60 6.66 -43.55
CA GLY A 11 -7.78 7.14 -44.69
C GLY A 11 -8.44 8.15 -45.63
N GLY A 12 -9.77 8.30 -45.62
CA GLY A 12 -10.49 9.15 -46.58
C GLY A 12 -10.17 10.65 -46.54
N ARG A 13 -9.50 11.12 -45.48
CA ARG A 13 -9.09 12.52 -45.29
C ARG A 13 -7.61 12.78 -45.64
N PHE A 14 -6.78 11.75 -45.78
CA PHE A 14 -5.33 11.92 -45.91
C PHE A 14 -4.94 12.09 -47.38
N THR A 15 -4.20 13.17 -47.67
CA THR A 15 -3.74 13.52 -49.02
C THR A 15 -2.34 12.99 -49.35
N GLY A 16 -1.67 12.33 -48.40
CA GLY A 16 -0.33 11.74 -48.55
C GLY A 16 -0.18 10.44 -47.78
N THR A 17 1.00 9.82 -47.86
CA THR A 17 1.32 8.56 -47.15
C THR A 17 1.85 8.82 -45.75
N THR A 18 1.47 7.97 -44.79
CA THR A 18 2.07 7.98 -43.44
C THR A 18 3.56 7.67 -43.52
N ASP A 19 4.38 8.38 -42.76
CA ASP A 19 5.82 8.07 -42.64
C ASP A 19 6.03 6.62 -42.14
N PRO A 20 6.92 5.82 -42.75
CA PRO A 20 7.17 4.44 -42.33
C PRO A 20 7.57 4.29 -40.85
N LEU A 21 8.31 5.24 -40.29
CA LEU A 21 8.68 5.23 -38.87
C LEU A 21 7.44 5.41 -37.99
N MET A 22 6.59 6.37 -38.34
CA MET A 22 5.33 6.60 -37.60
C MET A 22 4.39 5.39 -37.73
N HIS A 23 4.38 4.73 -38.90
CA HIS A 23 3.61 3.50 -39.10
C HIS A 23 4.07 2.40 -38.14
N ALA A 24 5.38 2.13 -38.09
CA ALA A 24 5.96 1.10 -37.23
C ALA A 24 5.80 1.43 -35.73
N PHE A 25 5.87 2.71 -35.35
CA PHE A 25 5.68 3.15 -33.97
C PHE A 25 4.21 3.02 -33.51
N ASN A 26 3.27 3.28 -34.40
CA ASN A 26 1.83 3.23 -34.12
C ASN A 26 1.23 1.81 -34.18
N GLN A 27 1.85 0.89 -34.91
CA GLN A 27 1.35 -0.46 -35.13
C GLN A 27 1.32 -1.28 -33.82
N SER A 28 0.16 -1.86 -33.50
CA SER A 28 -0.06 -2.65 -32.28
C SER A 28 -0.23 -4.15 -32.53
N LEU A 29 -0.41 -4.58 -33.79
CA LEU A 29 -0.70 -5.98 -34.12
C LEU A 29 0.27 -7.00 -33.50
N LYS A 30 1.55 -6.63 -33.37
CA LYS A 30 2.59 -7.45 -32.74
C LYS A 30 2.25 -7.95 -31.32
N TYR A 31 1.43 -7.20 -30.58
CA TYR A 31 1.00 -7.55 -29.22
C TYR A 31 -0.52 -7.66 -29.07
N ASP A 32 -1.31 -6.83 -29.76
CA ASP A 32 -2.77 -6.81 -29.57
C ASP A 32 -3.50 -7.96 -30.27
N GLN A 33 -2.80 -8.71 -31.13
CA GLN A 33 -3.31 -9.97 -31.68
C GLN A 33 -3.74 -10.95 -30.58
N ARG A 34 -3.21 -10.83 -29.35
CA ARG A 34 -3.67 -11.58 -28.17
C ARG A 34 -5.17 -11.43 -27.87
N MET A 35 -5.80 -10.36 -28.34
CA MET A 35 -7.22 -10.08 -28.17
C MET A 35 -8.09 -10.56 -29.33
N HIS A 36 -7.55 -11.34 -30.28
CA HIS A 36 -8.29 -11.76 -31.48
C HIS A 36 -9.65 -12.40 -31.14
N ASP A 37 -9.70 -13.27 -30.14
CA ASP A 37 -10.92 -13.97 -29.73
C ASP A 37 -11.93 -13.00 -29.09
N ALA A 38 -11.46 -12.04 -28.30
CA ALA A 38 -12.30 -11.01 -27.70
C ALA A 38 -12.95 -10.12 -28.76
N ASP A 39 -12.17 -9.67 -29.75
CA ASP A 39 -12.67 -8.88 -30.89
C ASP A 39 -13.69 -9.64 -31.75
N ILE A 40 -13.44 -10.94 -31.99
CA ILE A 40 -14.36 -11.80 -32.74
C ILE A 40 -15.67 -11.99 -31.97
N ARG A 41 -15.62 -12.29 -30.67
CA ARG A 41 -16.82 -12.40 -29.81
C ARG A 41 -17.60 -11.09 -29.77
N GLY A 42 -16.90 -9.97 -29.55
CA GLY A 42 -17.47 -8.62 -29.57
C GLY A 42 -18.17 -8.31 -30.90
N SER A 43 -17.53 -8.67 -32.01
CA SER A 43 -18.07 -8.48 -33.36
C SER A 43 -19.28 -9.36 -33.67
N ILE A 44 -19.31 -10.62 -33.21
CA ILE A 44 -20.48 -11.51 -33.32
C ILE A 44 -21.66 -10.95 -32.51
N ALA A 45 -21.43 -10.47 -31.29
CA ALA A 45 -22.48 -9.85 -30.48
C ALA A 45 -23.01 -8.56 -31.14
N TYR A 46 -22.10 -7.77 -31.72
CA TYR A 46 -22.46 -6.53 -32.38
C TYR A 46 -23.27 -6.77 -33.67
N SER A 47 -22.96 -7.79 -34.47
CA SER A 47 -23.77 -8.13 -35.65
C SER A 47 -25.21 -8.53 -35.27
N LYS A 48 -25.38 -9.24 -34.15
CA LYS A 48 -26.72 -9.54 -33.59
C LYS A 48 -27.44 -8.27 -33.17
N ALA A 49 -26.75 -7.32 -32.54
CA ALA A 49 -27.33 -6.04 -32.12
C ALA A 49 -27.77 -5.19 -33.33
N LEU A 50 -26.97 -5.14 -34.40
CA LEU A 50 -27.32 -4.46 -35.65
C LEU A 50 -28.56 -5.08 -36.33
N THR A 51 -28.71 -6.40 -36.24
CA THR A 51 -29.88 -7.11 -36.77
C THR A 51 -31.14 -6.74 -36.00
N LYS A 52 -31.05 -6.63 -34.67
CA LYS A 52 -32.18 -6.22 -33.82
C LYS A 52 -32.71 -4.83 -34.15
N VAL A 53 -31.84 -3.89 -34.55
CA VAL A 53 -32.23 -2.53 -34.95
C VAL A 53 -32.52 -2.41 -36.46
N GLY A 54 -32.53 -3.53 -37.19
CA GLY A 54 -32.90 -3.57 -38.62
C GLY A 54 -31.84 -3.08 -39.60
N ILE A 55 -30.58 -2.93 -39.16
CA ILE A 55 -29.46 -2.52 -40.04
C ILE A 55 -28.95 -3.71 -40.87
N LEU A 56 -28.95 -4.91 -40.26
CA LEU A 56 -28.67 -6.17 -40.94
C LEU A 56 -29.97 -6.98 -41.07
N THR A 57 -30.11 -7.68 -42.18
CA THR A 57 -31.08 -8.76 -42.33
C THR A 57 -30.61 -10.03 -41.61
N LYS A 58 -31.49 -10.99 -41.36
CA LYS A 58 -31.11 -12.23 -40.67
C LYS A 58 -30.10 -13.05 -41.49
N GLU A 59 -30.26 -13.07 -42.80
CA GLU A 59 -29.34 -13.73 -43.72
C GLU A 59 -27.96 -13.07 -43.75
N GLU A 60 -27.90 -11.74 -43.60
CA GLU A 60 -26.66 -10.98 -43.46
C GLU A 60 -25.98 -11.26 -42.12
N GLU A 61 -26.74 -11.31 -41.02
CA GLU A 61 -26.24 -11.70 -39.69
C GLU A 61 -25.58 -13.07 -39.74
N ASP A 62 -26.28 -14.07 -40.28
CA ASP A 62 -25.80 -15.46 -40.30
C ASP A 62 -24.51 -15.59 -41.12
N LYS A 63 -24.42 -14.89 -42.27
CA LYS A 63 -23.18 -14.82 -43.06
C LYS A 63 -22.04 -14.13 -42.30
N MET A 64 -22.34 -13.06 -41.58
CA MET A 64 -21.35 -12.32 -40.80
C MET A 64 -20.78 -13.16 -39.66
N ILE A 65 -21.66 -13.85 -38.92
CA ILE A 65 -21.26 -14.77 -37.84
C ILE A 65 -20.45 -15.94 -38.39
N ALA A 66 -20.88 -16.54 -39.50
CA ALA A 66 -20.13 -17.64 -40.13
C ALA A 66 -18.73 -17.20 -40.58
N GLY A 67 -18.61 -16.01 -41.19
CA GLY A 67 -17.34 -15.42 -41.57
C GLY A 67 -16.44 -15.17 -40.36
N LEU A 68 -16.94 -14.51 -39.32
CA LEU A 68 -16.20 -14.22 -38.09
C LEU A 68 -15.71 -15.49 -37.37
N LYS A 69 -16.53 -16.55 -37.33
CA LYS A 69 -16.13 -17.86 -36.80
C LYS A 69 -15.00 -18.50 -37.60
N LEU A 70 -14.99 -18.33 -38.92
CA LEU A 70 -13.90 -18.82 -39.76
C LEU A 70 -12.61 -18.04 -39.49
N VAL A 71 -12.68 -16.71 -39.34
CA VAL A 71 -11.52 -15.90 -38.92
C VAL A 71 -10.98 -16.36 -37.57
N GLY A 72 -11.86 -16.60 -36.59
CA GLY A 72 -11.45 -17.11 -35.28
C GLY A 72 -10.80 -18.48 -35.33
N LYS A 73 -11.29 -19.36 -36.21
CA LYS A 73 -10.66 -20.65 -36.45
C LYS A 73 -9.26 -20.50 -37.04
N GLU A 74 -9.07 -19.59 -37.99
CA GLU A 74 -7.75 -19.34 -38.58
C GLU A 74 -6.73 -18.84 -37.54
N TRP A 75 -7.15 -18.00 -36.59
CA TRP A 75 -6.29 -17.61 -35.47
C TRP A 75 -5.97 -18.79 -34.55
N ALA A 76 -6.98 -19.57 -34.16
CA ALA A 76 -6.81 -20.72 -33.28
C ALA A 76 -5.91 -21.81 -33.90
N ASP A 77 -6.03 -22.05 -35.21
CA ASP A 77 -5.25 -23.03 -35.96
C ASP A 77 -3.85 -22.49 -36.35
N GLY A 78 -3.55 -21.21 -36.08
CA GLY A 78 -2.30 -20.56 -36.46
C GLY A 78 -2.13 -20.36 -37.97
N THR A 79 -3.21 -20.41 -38.74
CA THR A 79 -3.21 -20.27 -40.21
C THR A 79 -3.55 -18.85 -40.68
N PHE A 80 -3.95 -17.95 -39.78
CA PHE A 80 -4.16 -16.55 -40.11
C PHE A 80 -2.85 -15.89 -40.54
N VAL A 81 -2.86 -15.15 -41.64
CA VAL A 81 -1.69 -14.44 -42.16
C VAL A 81 -1.89 -12.94 -42.01
N PRO A 82 -1.15 -12.27 -41.10
CA PRO A 82 -1.12 -10.81 -41.00
C PRO A 82 -0.66 -10.15 -42.30
N ALA A 83 -1.39 -9.13 -42.75
CA ALA A 83 -0.95 -8.31 -43.88
C ALA A 83 -0.02 -7.17 -43.40
N PRO A 84 0.92 -6.69 -44.23
CA PRO A 84 1.79 -5.56 -43.87
C PRO A 84 1.06 -4.28 -43.47
N ASP A 85 -0.15 -4.08 -44.03
CA ASP A 85 -1.00 -2.91 -43.78
C ASP A 85 -1.96 -3.11 -42.59
N ASP A 86 -1.94 -4.28 -41.92
CA ASP A 86 -2.75 -4.51 -40.72
C ASP A 86 -2.12 -3.74 -39.54
N GLU A 87 -2.75 -2.62 -39.16
CA GLU A 87 -2.30 -1.73 -38.09
C GLU A 87 -2.45 -2.39 -36.70
N ASP A 88 -3.59 -3.04 -36.49
CA ASP A 88 -4.05 -3.60 -35.23
C ASP A 88 -4.91 -4.86 -35.47
N ILE A 89 -5.25 -5.57 -34.40
CA ILE A 89 -6.09 -6.77 -34.47
C ILE A 89 -7.47 -6.51 -35.12
N HIS A 90 -8.05 -5.34 -34.89
CA HIS A 90 -9.36 -4.98 -35.44
C HIS A 90 -9.31 -4.87 -36.96
N THR A 91 -8.28 -4.21 -37.50
CA THR A 91 -8.05 -4.07 -38.94
C THR A 91 -7.76 -5.43 -39.57
N ALA A 92 -6.96 -6.27 -38.92
CA ALA A 92 -6.64 -7.61 -39.39
C ALA A 92 -7.90 -8.48 -39.51
N ASN A 93 -8.73 -8.51 -38.47
CA ASN A 93 -9.97 -9.27 -38.46
C ASN A 93 -11.00 -8.73 -39.45
N GLU A 94 -11.15 -7.40 -39.56
CA GLU A 94 -12.08 -6.76 -40.49
C GLU A 94 -11.66 -6.99 -41.96
N ARG A 95 -10.37 -6.86 -42.27
CA ARG A 95 -9.82 -7.20 -43.59
C ARG A 95 -10.13 -8.65 -43.94
N ARG A 96 -9.77 -9.58 -43.04
CA ARG A 96 -9.94 -11.00 -43.31
C ARG A 96 -11.42 -11.37 -43.46
N LEU A 97 -12.30 -10.77 -42.65
CA LEU A 97 -13.74 -10.91 -42.83
C LEU A 97 -14.19 -10.43 -44.22
N GLY A 98 -13.70 -9.28 -44.68
CA GLY A 98 -13.99 -8.75 -46.01
C GLY A 98 -13.52 -9.66 -47.16
N GLU A 99 -12.40 -10.35 -47.00
CA GLU A 99 -11.94 -11.37 -47.97
C GLU A 99 -12.88 -12.58 -48.03
N LEU A 100 -13.54 -12.93 -46.92
CA LEU A 100 -14.43 -14.08 -46.82
C LEU A 100 -15.87 -13.78 -47.26
N ILE A 101 -16.42 -12.61 -46.92
CA ILE A 101 -17.84 -12.28 -47.14
C ILE A 101 -18.07 -11.07 -48.05
N GLY A 102 -17.00 -10.46 -48.58
CA GLY A 102 -17.06 -9.33 -49.50
C GLY A 102 -17.59 -8.04 -48.84
N ALA A 103 -18.29 -7.22 -49.62
CA ALA A 103 -18.74 -5.89 -49.21
C ALA A 103 -19.67 -5.87 -47.98
N LEU A 104 -20.25 -7.02 -47.61
CA LEU A 104 -21.06 -7.15 -46.40
C LEU A 104 -20.27 -6.84 -45.13
N SER A 105 -18.96 -7.13 -45.09
CA SER A 105 -18.13 -6.86 -43.91
C SER A 105 -18.14 -5.39 -43.51
N GLY A 106 -18.23 -4.47 -44.49
CA GLY A 106 -18.27 -3.03 -44.25
C GLY A 106 -19.51 -2.54 -43.50
N LYS A 107 -20.56 -3.36 -43.37
CA LYS A 107 -21.73 -3.04 -42.52
C LYS A 107 -21.47 -3.28 -41.03
N LEU A 108 -20.50 -4.12 -40.66
CA LEU A 108 -20.26 -4.50 -39.25
C LEU A 108 -19.87 -3.29 -38.39
N HIS A 109 -19.16 -2.31 -38.95
CA HIS A 109 -18.70 -1.14 -38.21
C HIS A 109 -19.78 -0.04 -38.08
N THR A 110 -21.01 -0.23 -38.58
CA THR A 110 -22.07 0.79 -38.49
C THR A 110 -22.36 1.15 -37.02
N GLY A 111 -22.15 2.42 -36.66
CA GLY A 111 -22.39 2.93 -35.30
C GLY A 111 -21.35 2.53 -34.24
N ARG A 112 -20.35 1.73 -34.60
CA ARG A 112 -19.25 1.32 -33.71
C ARG A 112 -18.06 2.26 -33.88
N SER A 113 -17.23 2.37 -32.85
CA SER A 113 -15.93 3.04 -32.91
C SER A 113 -14.83 2.07 -32.53
N ARG A 114 -13.58 2.39 -32.88
CA ARG A 114 -12.43 1.66 -32.33
C ARG A 114 -12.32 1.86 -30.81
N ASN A 115 -12.76 3.02 -30.30
CA ASN A 115 -12.61 3.36 -28.88
C ASN A 115 -13.46 2.47 -27.97
N ASP A 116 -14.73 2.24 -28.31
CA ASP A 116 -15.60 1.35 -27.52
C ASP A 116 -15.37 -0.13 -27.84
N GLN A 117 -14.92 -0.45 -29.06
CA GLN A 117 -14.47 -1.80 -29.44
C GLN A 117 -13.26 -2.25 -28.62
N VAL A 118 -12.14 -1.51 -28.66
CA VAL A 118 -10.92 -1.89 -27.94
C VAL A 118 -11.12 -1.93 -26.42
N ALA A 119 -11.94 -1.02 -25.88
CA ALA A 119 -12.29 -1.04 -24.45
C ALA A 119 -13.11 -2.29 -24.08
N THR A 120 -13.94 -2.80 -25.00
CA THR A 120 -14.70 -4.04 -24.81
C THR A 120 -13.77 -5.25 -24.87
N ASP A 121 -12.91 -5.29 -25.88
CA ASP A 121 -12.00 -6.40 -26.13
C ASP A 121 -11.01 -6.57 -24.98
N MET A 122 -10.45 -5.47 -24.46
CA MET A 122 -9.57 -5.48 -23.28
C MET A 122 -10.25 -6.04 -22.03
N ARG A 123 -11.53 -5.69 -21.79
CA ARG A 123 -12.28 -6.18 -20.63
C ARG A 123 -12.65 -7.65 -20.77
N LEU A 124 -13.11 -8.07 -21.94
CA LEU A 124 -13.38 -9.48 -22.24
C LEU A 124 -12.12 -10.32 -22.06
N TRP A 125 -11.02 -9.88 -22.67
CA TRP A 125 -9.73 -10.55 -22.54
C TRP A 125 -9.31 -10.64 -21.08
N LEU A 126 -9.35 -9.54 -20.32
CA LEU A 126 -8.94 -9.56 -18.92
C LEU A 126 -9.86 -10.42 -18.04
N LEU A 127 -11.17 -10.47 -18.30
CA LEU A 127 -12.07 -11.36 -17.56
C LEU A 127 -11.68 -12.84 -17.72
N ASP A 128 -11.32 -13.26 -18.94
CA ASP A 128 -10.85 -14.62 -19.19
C ASP A 128 -9.53 -14.89 -18.44
N GLN A 129 -8.59 -13.93 -18.48
CA GLN A 129 -7.31 -14.07 -17.79
C GLN A 129 -7.48 -14.09 -16.26
N VAL A 130 -8.38 -13.29 -15.70
CA VAL A 130 -8.67 -13.26 -14.27
C VAL A 130 -9.19 -14.61 -13.79
N ALA A 131 -10.01 -15.30 -14.57
CA ALA A 131 -10.49 -16.64 -14.22
C ALA A 131 -9.34 -17.65 -14.08
N ASP A 132 -8.38 -17.64 -15.02
CA ASP A 132 -7.21 -18.53 -15.00
C ASP A 132 -6.25 -18.20 -13.84
N VAL A 133 -6.05 -16.91 -13.58
CA VAL A 133 -5.25 -16.41 -12.46
C VAL A 133 -5.89 -16.78 -11.13
N GLU A 134 -7.20 -16.63 -11.00
CA GLU A 134 -7.97 -17.01 -9.82
C GLU A 134 -7.81 -18.51 -9.52
N GLN A 135 -7.88 -19.35 -10.55
CA GLN A 135 -7.69 -20.79 -10.42
C GLN A 135 -6.26 -21.15 -9.98
N SER A 136 -5.25 -20.48 -10.52
CA SER A 136 -3.85 -20.68 -10.14
C SER A 136 -3.60 -20.27 -8.69
N LEU A 137 -4.20 -19.17 -8.23
CA LEU A 137 -4.11 -18.72 -6.85
C LEU A 137 -4.81 -19.69 -5.87
N LYS A 138 -5.96 -20.24 -6.26
CA LYS A 138 -6.64 -21.31 -5.51
C LYS A 138 -5.81 -22.59 -5.43
N GLY A 139 -5.08 -22.94 -6.49
CA GLY A 139 -4.14 -24.06 -6.52
C GLY A 139 -3.05 -23.90 -5.45
N LEU A 140 -2.34 -22.76 -5.49
CA LEU A 140 -1.33 -22.42 -4.48
C LEU A 140 -1.87 -22.45 -3.04
N LEU A 141 -3.04 -21.85 -2.81
CA LEU A 141 -3.70 -21.87 -1.50
C LEU A 141 -3.99 -23.28 -1.02
N SER A 142 -4.52 -24.14 -1.90
CA SER A 142 -4.85 -25.52 -1.57
C SER A 142 -3.61 -26.29 -1.15
N VAL A 143 -2.52 -26.17 -1.91
CA VAL A 143 -1.24 -26.83 -1.61
C VAL A 143 -0.64 -26.33 -0.30
N LEU A 144 -0.66 -25.01 -0.02
CA LEU A 144 -0.18 -24.48 1.26
C LEU A 144 -0.95 -25.05 2.46
N VAL A 145 -2.27 -25.15 2.36
CA VAL A 145 -3.13 -25.68 3.43
C VAL A 145 -2.94 -27.18 3.60
N GLU A 146 -2.85 -27.94 2.51
CA GLU A 146 -2.61 -29.38 2.54
C GLU A 146 -1.25 -29.70 3.19
N ARG A 147 -0.19 -29.00 2.79
CA ARG A 147 1.13 -29.12 3.41
C ARG A 147 1.08 -28.77 4.89
N ALA A 148 0.40 -27.69 5.26
CA ALA A 148 0.25 -27.30 6.66
C ALA A 148 -0.47 -28.37 7.52
N ASP A 149 -1.50 -29.04 7.03
CA ASP A 149 -2.17 -30.10 7.79
C ASP A 149 -1.31 -31.36 7.92
N ASN A 150 -0.64 -31.76 6.84
CA ASN A 150 0.24 -32.93 6.80
C ASN A 150 1.51 -32.76 7.66
N GLU A 151 2.01 -31.53 7.81
CA GLU A 151 3.29 -31.21 8.46
C GLU A 151 3.12 -30.45 9.79
N LYS A 152 1.92 -30.51 10.39
CA LYS A 152 1.55 -29.73 11.58
C LYS A 152 2.41 -29.94 12.81
N ASP A 153 3.06 -31.10 12.94
CA ASP A 153 3.88 -31.46 14.09
C ASP A 153 5.34 -31.02 14.00
N PHE A 154 5.75 -30.45 12.85
CA PHE A 154 7.08 -29.89 12.71
C PHE A 154 7.18 -28.56 13.46
N LEU A 155 8.15 -28.50 14.38
CA LEU A 155 8.47 -27.32 15.17
C LEU A 155 9.72 -26.65 14.62
N MET A 156 9.71 -25.33 14.54
CA MET A 156 10.83 -24.51 14.12
C MET A 156 10.95 -23.26 14.99
N PRO A 157 12.10 -22.58 15.05
CA PRO A 157 12.17 -21.25 15.61
C PRO A 157 11.30 -20.28 14.79
N GLY A 158 10.48 -19.46 15.45
CA GLY A 158 9.93 -18.26 14.84
C GLY A 158 11.01 -17.18 14.73
N TYR A 159 10.87 -16.24 13.80
CA TYR A 159 11.87 -15.19 13.59
C TYR A 159 11.28 -13.79 13.66
N THR A 160 11.97 -12.91 14.40
CA THR A 160 11.81 -11.46 14.30
C THR A 160 13.20 -10.87 14.09
N HIS A 161 13.36 -9.95 13.12
CA HIS A 161 14.68 -9.44 12.71
C HIS A 161 15.67 -10.55 12.28
N LEU A 162 15.16 -11.69 11.79
CA LEU A 162 15.93 -12.90 11.51
C LEU A 162 16.68 -13.47 12.74
N GLN A 163 16.32 -13.04 13.95
CA GLN A 163 16.75 -13.62 15.22
C GLN A 163 15.73 -14.64 15.70
N ARG A 164 16.20 -15.69 16.36
CA ARG A 164 15.34 -16.75 16.90
C ARG A 164 14.46 -16.18 18.00
N GLY A 165 13.15 -16.24 17.78
CA GLY A 165 12.10 -15.95 18.75
C GLY A 165 11.46 -17.23 19.27
N GLN A 166 10.18 -17.13 19.62
CA GLN A 166 9.42 -18.25 20.19
C GLN A 166 9.32 -19.44 19.21
N PRO A 167 9.24 -20.69 19.73
CA PRO A 167 8.98 -21.85 18.89
C PRO A 167 7.61 -21.75 18.23
N ILE A 168 7.54 -22.04 16.94
CA ILE A 168 6.29 -22.08 16.18
C ILE A 168 6.16 -23.43 15.47
N ARG A 169 4.95 -23.74 15.00
CA ARG A 169 4.73 -24.84 14.04
C ARG A 169 5.09 -24.36 12.64
N TRP A 170 5.76 -25.18 11.85
CA TRP A 170 6.00 -24.93 10.43
C TRP A 170 4.68 -24.64 9.68
N ALA A 171 3.65 -25.44 9.97
CA ALA A 171 2.29 -25.22 9.47
C ALA A 171 1.75 -23.81 9.79
N HIS A 172 2.11 -23.22 10.93
CA HIS A 172 1.68 -21.86 11.27
C HIS A 172 2.33 -20.82 10.35
N LEU A 173 3.60 -21.01 9.97
CA LEU A 173 4.26 -20.16 8.98
C LEU A 173 3.61 -20.31 7.59
N LEU A 174 3.37 -21.53 7.12
CA LEU A 174 2.70 -21.76 5.83
C LEU A 174 1.31 -21.10 5.79
N LEU A 175 0.53 -21.25 6.86
CA LEU A 175 -0.79 -20.63 6.96
C LEU A 175 -0.71 -19.10 7.05
N SER A 176 0.36 -18.52 7.59
CA SER A 176 0.54 -17.06 7.58
C SER A 176 0.64 -16.51 6.14
N HIS A 177 1.38 -17.21 5.26
CA HIS A 177 1.45 -16.88 3.83
C HIS A 177 0.13 -17.19 3.12
N ALA A 178 -0.51 -18.31 3.42
CA ALA A 178 -1.82 -18.67 2.85
C ALA A 178 -2.88 -17.60 3.16
N LEU A 179 -2.89 -17.00 4.35
CA LEU A 179 -3.84 -15.94 4.70
C LEU A 179 -3.62 -14.64 3.92
N SER A 180 -2.36 -14.30 3.59
CA SER A 180 -2.05 -13.22 2.65
C SER A 180 -2.65 -13.50 1.27
N PHE A 181 -2.41 -14.70 0.72
CA PHE A 181 -2.95 -15.09 -0.60
C PHE A 181 -4.47 -15.23 -0.62
N LYS A 182 -5.10 -15.63 0.49
CA LYS A 182 -6.56 -15.64 0.63
C LYS A 182 -7.12 -14.22 0.53
N SER A 183 -6.46 -13.26 1.17
CA SER A 183 -6.85 -11.85 1.07
C SER A 183 -6.66 -11.32 -0.35
N ASP A 184 -5.62 -11.76 -1.06
CA ASP A 184 -5.41 -11.40 -2.46
C ASP A 184 -6.48 -12.02 -3.37
N LEU A 185 -6.90 -13.24 -3.11
CA LEU A 185 -8.00 -13.90 -3.82
C LEU A 185 -9.32 -13.11 -3.65
N GLU A 186 -9.63 -12.69 -2.43
CA GLU A 186 -10.80 -11.86 -2.15
C GLU A 186 -10.74 -10.52 -2.92
N ARG A 187 -9.57 -9.88 -2.96
CA ARG A 187 -9.38 -8.64 -3.74
C ARG A 187 -9.59 -8.87 -5.23
N LEU A 188 -9.04 -9.95 -5.80
CA LEU A 188 -9.20 -10.29 -7.21
C LEU A 188 -10.70 -10.46 -7.55
N GLN A 189 -11.43 -11.21 -6.73
CA GLN A 189 -12.86 -11.42 -6.91
C GLN A 189 -13.66 -10.12 -6.80
N GLN A 190 -13.26 -9.21 -5.92
CA GLN A 190 -13.85 -7.88 -5.80
C GLN A 190 -13.56 -6.98 -7.02
N LEU A 191 -12.51 -7.24 -7.81
CA LEU A 191 -12.23 -6.51 -9.06
C LEU A 191 -13.18 -6.90 -10.18
N VAL A 192 -13.63 -8.17 -10.23
CA VAL A 192 -14.40 -8.73 -11.36
C VAL A 192 -15.60 -7.86 -11.74
N PRO A 193 -16.45 -7.37 -10.83
CA PRO A 193 -17.58 -6.51 -11.20
C PRO A 193 -17.16 -5.18 -11.87
N ARG A 194 -16.00 -4.63 -11.54
CA ARG A 194 -15.46 -3.39 -12.14
C ARG A 194 -14.79 -3.62 -13.49
N ILE A 195 -14.24 -4.81 -13.71
CA ILE A 195 -13.78 -5.24 -15.04
C ILE A 195 -15.00 -5.54 -15.93
N SER A 196 -16.04 -6.17 -15.37
CA SER A 196 -17.27 -6.62 -16.04
C SER A 196 -18.31 -5.51 -16.26
N VAL A 197 -17.86 -4.41 -16.87
CA VAL A 197 -18.69 -3.30 -17.32
C VAL A 197 -18.59 -3.16 -18.85
N LEU A 198 -19.70 -3.32 -19.58
CA LEU A 198 -19.72 -3.27 -21.05
C LEU A 198 -19.61 -1.81 -21.56
N PRO A 199 -18.54 -1.44 -22.30
CA PRO A 199 -18.44 -0.14 -22.93
C PRO A 199 -19.03 -0.09 -24.35
N LEU A 200 -19.17 -1.24 -25.03
CA LEU A 200 -19.72 -1.34 -26.38
C LEU A 200 -21.08 -0.63 -26.52
N GLY A 201 -21.24 0.15 -27.59
CA GLY A 201 -22.38 1.05 -27.79
C GLY A 201 -22.15 2.46 -27.26
N SER A 202 -20.95 2.78 -26.78
CA SER A 202 -20.52 4.14 -26.44
C SER A 202 -20.04 4.94 -27.67
N GLY A 203 -19.84 4.28 -28.81
CA GLY A 203 -19.32 4.91 -30.02
C GLY A 203 -17.96 5.55 -29.77
N PRO A 204 -17.62 6.67 -30.44
CA PRO A 204 -16.34 7.34 -30.21
C PRO A 204 -16.21 7.99 -28.84
N LEU A 205 -17.32 8.54 -28.31
CA LEU A 205 -17.42 9.18 -26.99
C LEU A 205 -18.86 9.59 -26.61
N ALA A 206 -19.78 9.73 -27.57
CA ALA A 206 -21.10 10.36 -27.37
C ALA A 206 -22.28 9.36 -27.44
N GLY A 207 -22.00 8.06 -27.43
CA GLY A 207 -22.98 7.00 -27.60
C GLY A 207 -23.15 6.54 -29.05
N ASN A 208 -23.95 5.49 -29.22
CA ASN A 208 -24.29 4.92 -30.52
C ASN A 208 -25.55 5.60 -31.10
N PRO A 209 -25.49 6.19 -32.31
CA PRO A 209 -26.60 6.94 -32.90
C PRO A 209 -27.73 6.05 -33.46
N PHE A 210 -27.51 4.74 -33.57
CA PHE A 210 -28.48 3.76 -34.04
C PHE A 210 -29.23 3.06 -32.90
N VAL A 211 -29.03 3.52 -31.66
CA VAL A 211 -29.78 3.09 -30.47
C VAL A 211 -29.72 1.56 -30.28
N VAL A 212 -28.54 0.98 -30.46
CA VAL A 212 -28.31 -0.45 -30.18
C VAL A 212 -28.62 -0.77 -28.72
N ASP A 213 -29.22 -1.93 -28.48
CA ASP A 213 -29.57 -2.41 -27.14
C ASP A 213 -28.31 -2.86 -26.39
N ARG A 214 -27.82 -2.00 -25.48
CA ARG A 214 -26.60 -2.25 -24.69
C ARG A 214 -26.80 -3.30 -23.59
N GLU A 215 -28.01 -3.44 -23.05
CA GLU A 215 -28.33 -4.49 -22.09
C GLU A 215 -28.30 -5.86 -22.76
N PHE A 216 -28.82 -5.94 -24.00
CA PHE A 216 -28.63 -7.14 -24.81
C PHE A 216 -27.15 -7.44 -25.07
N LEU A 217 -26.35 -6.46 -25.47
CA LEU A 217 -24.92 -6.66 -25.71
C LEU A 217 -24.20 -7.14 -24.45
N ALA A 218 -24.51 -6.57 -23.29
CA ALA A 218 -23.91 -6.96 -22.02
C ALA A 218 -24.23 -8.43 -21.70
N LYS A 219 -25.51 -8.82 -21.83
CA LYS A 219 -25.95 -10.20 -21.64
C LYS A 219 -25.32 -11.17 -22.64
N GLU A 220 -25.25 -10.78 -23.92
CA GLU A 220 -24.69 -11.61 -24.99
C GLU A 220 -23.20 -11.90 -24.79
N LEU A 221 -22.47 -10.93 -24.24
CA LEU A 221 -21.03 -11.02 -23.98
C LEU A 221 -20.69 -11.42 -22.53
N GLY A 222 -21.69 -11.63 -21.67
CA GLY A 222 -21.49 -12.06 -20.28
C GLY A 222 -21.01 -10.97 -19.31
N PHE A 223 -21.20 -9.69 -19.65
CA PHE A 223 -20.92 -8.57 -18.75
C PHE A 223 -21.98 -8.44 -17.65
N GLN A 224 -21.57 -7.99 -16.45
CA GLN A 224 -22.47 -7.80 -15.30
C GLN A 224 -23.23 -6.48 -15.34
N SER A 225 -22.68 -5.45 -16.00
CA SER A 225 -23.33 -4.14 -16.13
C SER A 225 -22.89 -3.44 -17.42
N VAL A 226 -23.53 -2.30 -17.74
CA VAL A 226 -23.18 -1.42 -18.86
C VAL A 226 -22.50 -0.16 -18.35
N ALA A 227 -21.57 0.41 -19.12
CA ALA A 227 -20.98 1.70 -18.80
C ALA A 227 -22.05 2.80 -18.84
N GLU A 228 -22.31 3.45 -17.71
CA GLU A 228 -23.41 4.42 -17.57
C GLU A 228 -23.18 5.71 -18.36
N ASN A 229 -21.92 6.04 -18.65
CA ASN A 229 -21.51 7.22 -19.39
C ASN A 229 -20.59 6.82 -20.56
N SER A 230 -20.88 7.30 -21.76
CA SER A 230 -20.14 6.93 -22.97
C SER A 230 -18.71 7.50 -23.00
N MET A 231 -18.48 8.68 -22.43
CA MET A 231 -17.14 9.25 -22.32
C MET A 231 -16.29 8.43 -21.34
N TRP A 232 -16.88 8.07 -20.20
CA TRP A 232 -16.22 7.17 -19.25
C TRP A 232 -15.97 5.79 -19.87
N GLY A 233 -16.95 5.18 -20.55
CA GLY A 233 -16.82 3.84 -21.13
C GLY A 233 -15.65 3.71 -22.12
N VAL A 234 -15.33 4.76 -22.88
CA VAL A 234 -14.21 4.74 -23.83
C VAL A 234 -12.88 5.23 -23.23
N GLY A 235 -12.94 6.07 -22.19
CA GLY A 235 -11.76 6.64 -21.52
C GLY A 235 -11.25 5.81 -20.34
N ASP A 236 -12.08 4.97 -19.74
CA ASP A 236 -11.76 4.25 -18.50
C ASP A 236 -10.67 3.19 -18.71
N ARG A 237 -9.67 3.21 -17.85
CA ARG A 237 -8.61 2.20 -17.70
C ARG A 237 -8.31 1.87 -16.24
N ASP A 238 -9.17 2.28 -15.31
CA ASP A 238 -8.99 2.04 -13.88
C ASP A 238 -8.93 0.54 -13.58
N PHE A 239 -9.74 -0.26 -14.29
CA PHE A 239 -9.75 -1.72 -14.15
C PHE A 239 -8.39 -2.38 -14.47
N ILE A 240 -7.58 -1.78 -15.34
CA ILE A 240 -6.22 -2.25 -15.66
C ILE A 240 -5.26 -1.87 -14.54
N ALA A 241 -5.32 -0.62 -14.08
CA ALA A 241 -4.51 -0.15 -12.97
C ALA A 241 -4.80 -0.92 -11.68
N GLU A 242 -6.07 -1.19 -11.37
CA GLU A 242 -6.50 -1.99 -10.23
C GLU A 242 -5.98 -3.43 -10.32
N PHE A 243 -6.04 -4.06 -11.50
CA PHE A 243 -5.48 -5.40 -11.70
C PHE A 243 -3.95 -5.41 -11.49
N MET A 244 -3.23 -4.44 -12.05
CA MET A 244 -1.78 -4.33 -11.87
C MET A 244 -1.39 -4.04 -10.41
N MET A 245 -2.17 -3.23 -9.70
CA MET A 245 -1.98 -2.97 -8.27
C MET A 245 -2.20 -4.24 -7.45
N TRP A 246 -3.27 -4.98 -7.74
CA TRP A 246 -3.54 -6.28 -7.14
C TRP A 246 -2.39 -7.28 -7.40
N ALA A 247 -1.91 -7.37 -8.65
CA ALA A 247 -0.81 -8.25 -9.02
C ALA A 247 0.49 -7.84 -8.31
N SER A 248 0.75 -6.53 -8.17
CA SER A 248 1.92 -6.01 -7.44
C SER A 248 1.91 -6.41 -5.96
N LEU A 249 0.75 -6.31 -5.30
CA LEU A 249 0.60 -6.71 -3.91
C LEU A 249 0.76 -8.23 -3.75
N THR A 250 0.13 -9.01 -4.62
CA THR A 250 0.26 -10.49 -4.63
C THR A 250 1.71 -10.92 -4.81
N MET A 251 2.45 -10.28 -5.73
CA MET A 251 3.87 -10.54 -5.91
C MET A 251 4.74 -10.09 -4.73
N THR A 252 4.30 -9.10 -3.95
CA THR A 252 4.97 -8.71 -2.71
C THR A 252 4.82 -9.79 -1.63
N HIS A 253 3.65 -10.44 -1.55
CA HIS A 253 3.48 -11.59 -0.67
C HIS A 253 4.30 -12.80 -1.15
N LEU A 254 4.32 -13.07 -2.46
CA LEU A 254 5.16 -14.12 -3.04
C LEU A 254 6.65 -13.85 -2.83
N SER A 255 7.11 -12.59 -2.91
CA SER A 255 8.52 -12.27 -2.67
C SER A 255 8.92 -12.52 -1.22
N ARG A 256 8.02 -12.27 -0.25
CA ARG A 256 8.23 -12.60 1.17
C ARG A 256 8.30 -14.11 1.42
N LEU A 257 7.39 -14.89 0.84
CA LEU A 257 7.46 -16.36 0.87
C LEU A 257 8.77 -16.86 0.25
N SER A 258 9.17 -16.25 -0.86
CA SER A 258 10.41 -16.60 -1.56
C SER A 258 11.64 -16.29 -0.70
N GLU A 259 11.67 -15.15 0.00
CA GLU A 259 12.75 -14.79 0.92
C GLU A 259 12.94 -15.83 2.01
N ASP A 260 11.84 -16.21 2.69
CA ASP A 260 11.85 -17.21 3.75
C ASP A 260 12.44 -18.53 3.22
N LEU A 261 11.94 -19.02 2.10
CA LEU A 261 12.36 -20.30 1.53
C LEU A 261 13.79 -20.27 0.97
N ILE A 262 14.25 -19.14 0.41
CA ILE A 262 15.64 -18.96 -0.01
C ILE A 262 16.54 -19.12 1.22
N ILE A 263 16.27 -18.38 2.30
CA ILE A 263 17.04 -18.45 3.54
C ILE A 263 17.00 -19.86 4.13
N TYR A 264 15.83 -20.48 4.18
CA TYR A 264 15.64 -21.82 4.75
C TYR A 264 16.28 -22.94 3.91
N SER A 265 16.55 -22.69 2.63
CA SER A 265 17.25 -23.62 1.74
C SER A 265 18.78 -23.53 1.81
N THR A 266 19.33 -22.51 2.49
CA THR A 266 20.78 -22.36 2.68
C THR A 266 21.37 -23.51 3.49
N ALA A 267 22.69 -23.72 3.37
CA ALA A 267 23.37 -24.76 4.16
C ALA A 267 23.36 -24.45 5.66
N GLU A 268 23.33 -23.17 6.03
CA GLU A 268 23.32 -22.65 7.40
C GLU A 268 22.00 -22.98 8.12
N PHE A 269 20.86 -22.91 7.42
CA PHE A 269 19.56 -23.26 7.97
C PHE A 269 19.19 -24.72 7.67
N GLY A 270 19.22 -25.12 6.40
CA GLY A 270 18.95 -26.48 5.94
C GLY A 270 17.55 -27.00 6.29
N PHE A 271 16.58 -26.10 6.48
CA PHE A 271 15.21 -26.41 6.89
C PHE A 271 14.39 -26.99 5.74
N VAL A 272 14.66 -26.57 4.51
CA VAL A 272 13.99 -27.08 3.31
C VAL A 272 15.00 -27.47 2.25
N THR A 273 14.59 -28.33 1.32
CA THR A 273 15.34 -28.61 0.09
C THR A 273 14.40 -28.58 -1.09
N LEU A 274 14.74 -27.77 -2.08
CA LEU A 274 13.94 -27.68 -3.30
C LEU A 274 14.14 -28.92 -4.16
N SER A 275 13.07 -29.31 -4.86
CA SER A 275 13.13 -30.38 -5.85
C SER A 275 13.96 -29.94 -7.07
N ASP A 276 14.50 -30.90 -7.80
CA ASP A 276 15.36 -30.63 -8.98
C ASP A 276 14.58 -29.91 -10.09
N ALA A 277 13.26 -30.11 -10.17
CA ALA A 277 12.40 -29.46 -11.16
C ALA A 277 12.30 -27.93 -10.97
N TYR A 278 12.53 -27.44 -9.74
CA TYR A 278 12.41 -26.03 -9.40
C TYR A 278 13.70 -25.44 -8.81
N SER A 279 14.83 -26.11 -8.99
CA SER A 279 16.15 -25.62 -8.59
C SER A 279 17.18 -25.89 -9.69
N THR A 280 18.30 -25.18 -9.66
CA THR A 280 19.44 -25.51 -10.53
C THR A 280 20.61 -26.05 -9.72
N GLY A 281 21.38 -26.96 -10.31
CA GLY A 281 22.55 -27.56 -9.68
C GLY A 281 23.86 -26.96 -10.19
N SER A 282 24.94 -27.13 -9.43
CA SER A 282 26.30 -26.95 -9.95
C SER A 282 26.78 -28.24 -10.61
N SER A 283 27.39 -28.14 -11.80
CA SER A 283 28.05 -29.28 -12.46
C SER A 283 29.26 -29.84 -11.68
N ILE A 284 29.80 -29.07 -10.72
CA ILE A 284 30.99 -29.43 -9.93
C ILE A 284 30.61 -29.83 -8.49
N MET A 285 29.54 -29.24 -7.93
CA MET A 285 29.11 -29.47 -6.55
C MET A 285 27.70 -30.08 -6.51
N PRO A 286 27.57 -31.42 -6.47
CA PRO A 286 26.28 -32.11 -6.63
C PRO A 286 25.28 -31.85 -5.50
N GLN A 287 25.75 -31.42 -4.32
CA GLN A 287 24.91 -31.06 -3.18
C GLN A 287 24.33 -29.64 -3.27
N LYS A 288 24.90 -28.77 -4.12
CA LYS A 288 24.50 -27.36 -4.20
C LYS A 288 23.28 -27.22 -5.11
N LYS A 289 22.11 -26.96 -4.50
CA LYS A 289 20.88 -26.57 -5.20
C LYS A 289 20.62 -25.07 -5.02
N ASN A 290 20.50 -24.36 -6.13
CA ASN A 290 20.21 -22.94 -6.15
C ASN A 290 18.68 -22.72 -6.23
N PRO A 291 18.13 -21.81 -5.41
CA PRO A 291 16.70 -21.53 -5.40
C PRO A 291 16.25 -20.58 -6.53
N ASP A 292 16.67 -20.83 -7.78
CA ASP A 292 16.45 -19.95 -8.93
C ASP A 292 14.97 -19.61 -9.15
N SER A 293 14.07 -20.59 -8.93
CA SER A 293 12.63 -20.37 -9.01
C SER A 293 12.18 -19.27 -8.05
N LEU A 294 12.58 -19.35 -6.78
CA LEU A 294 12.27 -18.37 -5.74
C LEU A 294 12.94 -17.02 -5.98
N GLU A 295 14.18 -17.01 -6.47
CA GLU A 295 14.88 -15.78 -6.82
C GLU A 295 14.18 -15.05 -7.97
N LEU A 296 13.71 -15.77 -8.97
CA LEU A 296 12.91 -15.22 -10.07
C LEU A 296 11.54 -14.73 -9.60
N LEU A 297 10.86 -15.44 -8.69
CA LEU A 297 9.62 -14.95 -8.07
C LEU A 297 9.84 -13.61 -7.36
N ARG A 298 10.88 -13.52 -6.53
CA ARG A 298 11.29 -12.29 -5.86
C ARG A 298 11.65 -11.19 -6.87
N GLY A 299 12.43 -11.47 -7.91
CA GLY A 299 12.80 -10.48 -8.93
C GLY A 299 11.61 -9.97 -9.77
N LYS A 300 10.67 -10.85 -10.13
CA LYS A 300 9.47 -10.49 -10.90
C LYS A 300 8.52 -9.55 -10.16
N SER A 301 8.58 -9.50 -8.83
CA SER A 301 7.82 -8.51 -8.04
C SER A 301 8.14 -7.07 -8.45
N GLY A 302 9.41 -6.75 -8.69
CA GLY A 302 9.83 -5.42 -9.14
C GLY A 302 9.37 -5.09 -10.56
N ARG A 303 9.35 -6.08 -11.46
CA ARG A 303 8.86 -5.92 -12.84
C ARG A 303 7.37 -5.56 -12.87
N ILE A 304 6.54 -6.32 -12.15
CA ILE A 304 5.10 -6.09 -12.10
C ILE A 304 4.78 -4.74 -11.43
N PHE A 305 5.49 -4.39 -10.35
CA PHE A 305 5.36 -3.06 -9.74
C PHE A 305 5.74 -1.93 -10.71
N GLY A 306 6.82 -2.11 -11.49
CA GLY A 306 7.26 -1.16 -12.51
C GLY A 306 6.21 -0.94 -13.61
N ASN A 307 5.58 -2.01 -14.10
CA ASN A 307 4.48 -1.94 -15.08
C ASN A 307 3.32 -1.09 -14.53
N MET A 308 2.90 -1.37 -13.29
CA MET A 308 1.84 -0.64 -12.60
C MET A 308 2.18 0.85 -12.46
N ALA A 309 3.36 1.16 -11.94
CA ALA A 309 3.80 2.53 -11.73
C ALA A 309 3.91 3.31 -13.05
N GLY A 310 4.49 2.69 -14.08
CA GLY A 310 4.60 3.28 -15.42
C GLY A 310 3.22 3.61 -16.01
N PHE A 311 2.30 2.65 -15.96
CA PHE A 311 0.96 2.84 -16.52
C PHE A 311 0.14 3.89 -15.76
N LEU A 312 0.21 3.95 -14.43
CA LEU A 312 -0.43 5.01 -13.65
C LEU A 312 0.08 6.41 -14.05
N VAL A 313 1.37 6.54 -14.37
CA VAL A 313 1.94 7.80 -14.85
C VAL A 313 1.46 8.12 -16.27
N THR A 314 1.26 7.14 -17.14
CA THR A 314 0.62 7.33 -18.45
C THR A 314 -0.80 7.91 -18.32
N LEU A 315 -1.59 7.43 -17.36
CA LEU A 315 -2.95 7.93 -17.13
C LEU A 315 -3.00 9.35 -16.53
N LYS A 316 -1.95 9.76 -15.82
CA LYS A 316 -1.93 10.99 -15.03
C LYS A 316 -2.09 12.23 -15.91
N GLY A 317 -3.19 12.95 -15.70
CA GLY A 317 -3.43 14.26 -16.31
C GLY A 317 -3.86 14.21 -17.78
N LEU A 318 -4.25 13.04 -18.29
CA LEU A 318 -4.85 12.94 -19.62
C LEU A 318 -6.15 13.75 -19.68
N PRO A 319 -6.35 14.61 -20.69
CA PRO A 319 -7.63 15.30 -20.87
C PRO A 319 -8.70 14.30 -21.29
N SER A 320 -9.97 14.55 -20.97
CA SER A 320 -11.04 13.75 -21.55
C SER A 320 -11.06 13.91 -23.08
N THR A 321 -11.34 12.86 -23.87
CA THR A 321 -11.89 11.56 -23.48
C THR A 321 -10.95 10.39 -23.82
N TYR A 322 -10.94 9.93 -25.08
CA TYR A 322 -9.95 8.96 -25.56
C TYR A 322 -8.75 9.72 -26.12
N ASN A 323 -7.55 9.31 -25.73
CA ASN A 323 -6.29 9.81 -26.26
C ASN A 323 -5.43 8.61 -26.67
N LYS A 324 -4.52 8.81 -27.63
CA LYS A 324 -3.71 7.73 -28.20
C LYS A 324 -2.76 7.12 -27.15
N ASP A 325 -2.43 7.87 -26.10
CA ASP A 325 -1.71 7.41 -24.91
C ASP A 325 -2.34 6.15 -24.28
N LEU A 326 -3.68 6.00 -24.36
CA LEU A 326 -4.40 4.81 -23.88
C LEU A 326 -4.11 3.54 -24.71
N GLN A 327 -3.25 3.61 -25.73
CA GLN A 327 -2.72 2.43 -26.41
C GLN A 327 -1.65 1.69 -25.57
N GLU A 328 -0.96 2.41 -24.67
CA GLU A 328 0.08 1.89 -23.76
C GLU A 328 -0.49 1.09 -22.58
N ASP A 329 -1.79 0.77 -22.60
CA ASP A 329 -2.46 -0.06 -21.60
C ASP A 329 -2.19 -1.56 -21.76
N LYS A 330 -1.96 -2.02 -23.00
CA LYS A 330 -1.88 -3.43 -23.39
C LYS A 330 -0.58 -4.09 -22.97
N GLU A 331 0.56 -3.56 -23.42
CA GLU A 331 1.87 -4.19 -23.19
C GLU A 331 2.19 -4.41 -21.70
N PRO A 332 2.06 -3.41 -20.81
CA PRO A 332 2.29 -3.64 -19.38
C PRO A 332 1.25 -4.59 -18.77
N LEU A 333 -0.01 -4.60 -19.25
CA LEU A 333 -1.04 -5.51 -18.73
C LEU A 333 -0.74 -6.95 -19.13
N PHE A 334 -0.45 -7.18 -20.40
CA PHE A 334 -0.10 -8.46 -20.98
C PHE A 334 1.12 -9.05 -20.28
N ASP A 335 2.17 -8.24 -20.09
CA ASP A 335 3.34 -8.66 -19.34
C ASP A 335 3.00 -9.01 -17.88
N THR A 336 2.15 -8.20 -17.23
CA THR A 336 1.74 -8.46 -15.85
C THR A 336 0.96 -9.76 -15.71
N VAL A 337 -0.01 -10.02 -16.59
CA VAL A 337 -0.81 -11.26 -16.62
C VAL A 337 0.09 -12.48 -16.83
N ASP A 338 1.02 -12.42 -17.78
CA ASP A 338 1.92 -13.55 -18.06
C ASP A 338 2.80 -13.87 -16.84
N ASN A 339 3.37 -12.83 -16.23
CA ASN A 339 4.27 -13.00 -15.10
C ASN A 339 3.54 -13.44 -13.83
N ILE A 340 2.35 -12.91 -13.52
CA ILE A 340 1.60 -13.35 -12.33
C ILE A 340 1.11 -14.79 -12.49
N SER A 341 0.60 -15.15 -13.67
CA SER A 341 0.11 -16.50 -13.97
C SER A 341 1.23 -17.55 -13.85
N ALA A 342 2.40 -17.26 -14.44
CA ALA A 342 3.56 -18.13 -14.32
C ALA A 342 4.07 -18.20 -12.88
N SER A 343 4.12 -17.06 -12.18
CA SER A 343 4.63 -16.99 -10.80
C SER A 343 3.79 -17.81 -9.83
N LEU A 344 2.47 -17.77 -9.93
CA LEU A 344 1.57 -18.57 -9.09
C LEU A 344 1.77 -20.06 -9.31
N LYS A 345 1.86 -20.51 -10.57
CA LYS A 345 2.08 -21.92 -10.92
C LYS A 345 3.46 -22.44 -10.47
N ILE A 346 4.51 -21.61 -10.60
CA ILE A 346 5.85 -21.94 -10.11
C ILE A 346 5.86 -22.02 -8.59
N ALA A 347 5.24 -21.07 -7.89
CA ALA A 347 5.13 -21.10 -6.43
C ALA A 347 4.37 -22.34 -5.96
N GLU A 348 3.25 -22.68 -6.60
CA GLU A 348 2.49 -23.90 -6.31
C GLU A 348 3.36 -25.15 -6.44
N GLY A 349 4.11 -25.28 -7.55
CA GLY A 349 5.01 -26.41 -7.78
C GLY A 349 6.17 -26.50 -6.77
N VAL A 350 6.76 -25.36 -6.40
CA VAL A 350 7.79 -25.29 -5.36
C VAL A 350 7.23 -25.78 -4.02
N ILE A 351 6.10 -25.24 -3.59
CA ILE A 351 5.49 -25.62 -2.30
C ILE A 351 5.00 -27.06 -2.34
N ALA A 352 4.51 -27.56 -3.47
CA ALA A 352 4.05 -28.94 -3.58
C ALA A 352 5.20 -29.95 -3.44
N THR A 353 6.39 -29.62 -3.96
CA THR A 353 7.47 -30.61 -4.15
C THR A 353 8.68 -30.43 -3.25
N MET A 354 8.80 -29.32 -2.51
CA MET A 354 9.94 -29.12 -1.60
C MET A 354 9.92 -30.14 -0.46
N ASP A 355 11.09 -30.64 -0.08
CA ASP A 355 11.28 -31.45 1.11
C ASP A 355 11.45 -30.55 2.33
N VAL A 356 10.79 -30.91 3.44
CA VAL A 356 10.89 -30.20 4.72
C VAL A 356 11.61 -31.07 5.75
N HIS A 357 12.65 -30.52 6.37
CA HIS A 357 13.52 -31.23 7.32
C HIS A 357 13.13 -30.93 8.77
N GLY A 358 12.00 -31.51 9.22
CA GLY A 358 11.45 -31.25 10.56
C GLY A 358 12.44 -31.50 11.72
N GLU A 359 13.33 -32.48 11.61
CA GLU A 359 14.38 -32.73 12.61
C GLU A 359 15.42 -31.60 12.67
N ARG A 360 15.82 -31.03 11.52
CA ARG A 360 16.73 -29.88 11.49
C ARG A 360 16.07 -28.63 12.06
N MET A 361 14.81 -28.40 11.72
CA MET A 361 14.02 -27.31 12.32
C MET A 361 13.95 -27.45 13.84
N ARG A 362 13.69 -28.65 14.35
CA ARG A 362 13.67 -28.93 15.79
C ARG A 362 15.03 -28.73 16.45
N GLN A 363 16.13 -29.14 15.80
CA GLN A 363 17.49 -28.94 16.32
C GLN A 363 17.90 -27.47 16.41
N ALA A 364 17.31 -26.60 15.59
CA ALA A 364 17.54 -25.16 15.66
C ALA A 364 16.86 -24.49 16.86
N LEU A 365 15.94 -25.17 17.56
CA LEU A 365 15.34 -24.68 18.80
C LEU A 365 16.34 -24.79 19.94
N THR A 366 16.61 -23.65 20.57
CA THR A 366 17.52 -23.53 21.70
C THR A 366 16.73 -23.14 22.97
N TYR A 367 17.19 -23.54 24.15
CA TYR A 367 16.41 -23.37 25.40
C TYR A 367 16.38 -21.93 25.92
N ASP A 368 17.23 -21.05 25.40
CA ASP A 368 17.19 -19.60 25.59
C ASP A 368 15.88 -18.96 25.12
N VAL A 369 15.25 -19.48 24.06
CA VAL A 369 13.95 -18.97 23.59
C VAL A 369 12.82 -19.21 24.59
N LEU A 370 13.00 -20.11 25.57
CA LEU A 370 12.06 -20.39 26.66
C LEU A 370 12.20 -19.41 27.84
N ALA A 371 13.10 -18.44 27.75
CA ALA A 371 13.18 -17.36 28.74
C ALA A 371 11.84 -16.61 28.84
N THR A 372 11.17 -16.37 27.72
CA THR A 372 9.84 -15.74 27.71
C THR A 372 8.81 -16.64 28.42
N ASP A 373 8.80 -17.95 28.15
CA ASP A 373 7.93 -18.92 28.83
C ASP A 373 8.14 -18.95 30.34
N LEU A 374 9.40 -18.81 30.79
CA LEU A 374 9.72 -18.68 32.22
C LEU A 374 9.12 -17.41 32.82
N ALA A 375 9.19 -16.28 32.11
CA ALA A 375 8.57 -15.03 32.56
C ALA A 375 7.04 -15.20 32.64
N GLU A 376 6.40 -15.75 31.60
CA GLU A 376 4.96 -16.01 31.59
C GLU A 376 4.51 -16.99 32.68
N TYR A 377 5.31 -18.02 32.97
CA TYR A 377 5.05 -18.94 34.08
C TYR A 377 4.98 -18.18 35.41
N LEU A 378 5.92 -17.28 35.66
CA LEU A 378 5.93 -16.47 36.89
C LEU A 378 4.76 -15.47 36.93
N VAL A 379 4.34 -14.92 35.79
CA VAL A 379 3.13 -14.08 35.70
C VAL A 379 1.90 -14.88 36.10
N ARG A 380 1.74 -16.10 35.56
CA ARG A 380 0.64 -17.01 35.93
C ARG A 380 0.67 -17.40 37.41
N LYS A 381 1.81 -17.25 38.09
CA LYS A 381 1.97 -17.44 39.55
C LYS A 381 1.77 -16.16 40.38
N GLY A 382 1.37 -15.06 39.74
CA GLY A 382 1.02 -13.80 40.41
C GLY A 382 2.15 -12.78 40.51
N MET A 383 3.29 -13.02 39.88
CA MET A 383 4.39 -12.05 39.84
C MET A 383 4.12 -10.98 38.75
N PRO A 384 4.27 -9.68 39.04
CA PRO A 384 4.12 -8.63 38.03
C PRO A 384 5.08 -8.80 36.84
N PHE A 385 4.62 -8.56 35.61
CA PHE A 385 5.38 -8.82 34.37
C PHE A 385 6.81 -8.23 34.37
N ARG A 386 6.97 -6.96 34.77
CA ARG A 386 8.30 -6.31 34.86
C ARG A 386 9.27 -7.09 35.77
N GLU A 387 8.79 -7.62 36.89
CA GLU A 387 9.60 -8.43 37.81
C GLU A 387 9.97 -9.78 37.18
N THR A 388 9.04 -10.41 36.47
CA THR A 388 9.28 -11.69 35.75
C THR A 388 10.32 -11.56 34.64
N HIS A 389 10.29 -10.46 33.88
CA HIS A 389 11.24 -10.19 32.81
C HIS A 389 12.66 -10.03 33.37
N HIS A 390 12.83 -9.31 34.49
CA HIS A 390 14.13 -9.24 35.17
C HIS A 390 14.60 -10.59 35.73
N VAL A 391 13.70 -11.40 36.30
CA VAL A 391 14.05 -12.74 36.80
C VAL A 391 14.49 -13.64 35.65
N SER A 392 13.74 -13.63 34.55
CA SER A 392 14.07 -14.41 33.35
C SER A 392 15.38 -13.97 32.71
N GLY A 393 15.60 -12.67 32.54
CA GLY A 393 16.87 -12.14 32.03
C GLY A 393 18.07 -12.52 32.90
N ARG A 394 17.93 -12.51 34.24
CA ARG A 394 18.99 -13.01 35.14
C ARG A 394 19.19 -14.53 35.03
N ALA A 395 18.15 -15.29 34.73
CA ALA A 395 18.27 -16.73 34.51
C ALA A 395 19.05 -17.03 33.22
N VAL A 396 18.78 -16.29 32.14
CA VAL A 396 19.56 -16.37 30.90
C VAL A 396 21.02 -16.01 31.15
N ALA A 397 21.28 -14.86 31.79
CA ALA A 397 22.66 -14.44 32.12
C ALA A 397 23.40 -15.45 33.01
N LEU A 398 22.69 -16.11 33.95
CA LEU A 398 23.28 -17.15 34.79
C LEU A 398 23.65 -18.40 33.97
N ALA A 399 22.78 -18.83 33.06
CA ALA A 399 23.04 -19.96 32.17
C ALA A 399 24.24 -19.68 31.25
N GLU A 400 24.29 -18.49 30.64
CA GLU A 400 25.41 -18.02 29.81
C GLU A 400 26.73 -17.98 30.60
N SER A 401 26.72 -17.42 31.82
CA SER A 401 27.92 -17.34 32.67
C SER A 401 28.51 -18.71 33.03
N ARG A 402 27.68 -19.76 33.00
CA ARG A 402 28.07 -21.15 33.28
C ARG A 402 28.32 -21.97 32.01
N GLY A 403 28.14 -21.37 30.83
CA GLY A 403 28.22 -22.09 29.56
C GLY A 403 27.21 -23.23 29.43
N CYS A 404 26.04 -23.12 30.07
CA CYS A 404 24.97 -24.12 30.02
C CYS A 404 23.65 -23.55 29.48
N GLN A 405 22.64 -24.40 29.27
CA GLN A 405 21.33 -23.97 28.81
C GLN A 405 20.39 -23.66 29.99
N LEU A 406 19.31 -22.91 29.72
CA LEU A 406 18.31 -22.54 30.74
C LEU A 406 17.72 -23.75 31.47
N LYS A 407 17.56 -24.89 30.77
CA LYS A 407 17.08 -26.17 31.35
C LYS A 407 18.05 -26.80 32.35
N ASP A 408 19.33 -26.47 32.28
CA ASP A 408 20.39 -27.09 33.09
C ASP A 408 20.53 -26.38 34.44
N LEU A 409 19.87 -25.22 34.62
CA LEU A 409 19.73 -24.56 35.91
C LEU A 409 18.85 -25.41 36.83
N ASN A 410 19.32 -25.65 38.05
CA ASN A 410 18.57 -26.44 39.01
C ASN A 410 17.54 -25.56 39.76
N VAL A 411 16.63 -26.20 40.51
CA VAL A 411 15.60 -25.50 41.28
C VAL A 411 16.19 -24.47 42.26
N GLN A 412 17.37 -24.74 42.82
CA GLN A 412 18.03 -23.83 43.74
C GLN A 412 18.54 -22.57 43.01
N ASP A 413 19.03 -22.70 41.79
CA ASP A 413 19.40 -21.56 40.94
C ASP A 413 18.21 -20.64 40.73
N PHE A 414 17.04 -21.17 40.34
CA PHE A 414 15.83 -20.39 40.17
C PHE A 414 15.31 -19.77 41.48
N LYS A 415 15.41 -20.48 42.62
CA LYS A 415 15.08 -19.92 43.95
C LYS A 415 15.96 -18.72 44.31
N ASN A 416 17.26 -18.81 44.01
CA ASN A 416 18.23 -17.74 44.27
C ASN A 416 18.01 -16.51 43.37
N LEU A 417 17.35 -16.67 42.21
CA LEU A 417 16.98 -15.57 41.32
C LEU A 417 15.67 -14.87 41.74
N ASN A 418 14.82 -15.57 42.49
CA ASN A 418 13.51 -15.10 42.97
C ASN A 418 13.56 -14.47 44.37
N SER A 419 14.69 -14.57 45.08
CA SER A 419 14.85 -13.90 46.38
C SER A 419 14.91 -12.38 46.19
N ARG A 420 13.82 -11.70 46.52
CA ARG A 420 13.67 -10.23 46.67
C ARG A 420 14.70 -9.58 47.61
N ASP A 421 15.60 -10.35 48.21
CA ASP A 421 16.33 -9.94 49.40
C ASP A 421 17.72 -9.34 49.16
N ARG A 422 18.32 -9.33 47.96
CA ARG A 422 19.64 -8.66 47.83
C ARG A 422 19.57 -7.15 47.74
N LEU A 423 18.59 -6.59 47.03
CA LEU A 423 18.42 -5.12 47.00
C LEU A 423 17.83 -4.58 48.31
N ALA A 424 16.95 -5.35 48.95
CA ALA A 424 16.38 -5.00 50.26
C ALA A 424 17.42 -5.16 51.39
N ALA A 425 18.25 -6.22 51.39
CA ALA A 425 19.32 -6.38 52.37
C ALA A 425 20.46 -5.37 52.16
N MET A 426 20.79 -5.00 50.91
CA MET A 426 21.75 -3.92 50.64
C MET A 426 21.21 -2.55 51.10
N ARG A 427 19.91 -2.27 50.93
CA ARG A 427 19.28 -1.06 51.46
C ARG A 427 19.19 -1.07 53.00
N ALA A 428 18.94 -2.23 53.62
CA ALA A 428 18.90 -2.37 55.07
C ALA A 428 20.29 -2.22 55.72
N GLN A 429 21.36 -2.66 55.06
CA GLN A 429 22.74 -2.41 55.53
C GLN A 429 23.18 -0.95 55.38
N GLN A 430 22.64 -0.21 54.41
CA GLN A 430 22.89 1.23 54.28
C GLN A 430 22.02 2.10 55.19
N GLN A 431 20.86 1.61 55.65
CA GLN A 431 19.94 2.35 56.51
C GLN A 431 20.15 2.13 58.03
N GLY A 432 21.18 1.40 58.44
CA GLY A 432 21.58 1.23 59.85
C GLY A 432 22.19 2.46 60.52
N MET A 433 22.25 3.62 59.85
CA MET A 433 22.73 4.90 60.38
C MET A 433 21.75 6.04 60.08
N ASN A 434 20.53 5.98 60.64
CA ASN A 434 19.89 7.14 61.27
C ASN A 434 18.53 6.79 61.86
N ASN A 435 18.40 7.10 63.15
CA ASN A 435 17.22 6.95 63.99
C ASN A 435 16.01 7.80 63.55
N GLY A 436 14.81 7.31 63.86
CA GLY A 436 13.67 8.17 64.24
C GLY A 436 12.26 7.65 63.93
N TYR A 437 11.68 6.85 64.84
CA TYR A 437 10.30 6.91 65.41
C TYR A 437 9.16 7.54 64.55
N ASN A 438 7.93 7.04 64.38
CA ASN A 438 7.10 6.00 65.02
C ASN A 438 5.88 5.71 64.10
N PRO A 439 5.28 4.51 64.11
CA PRO A 439 4.11 4.13 63.32
C PRO A 439 2.82 4.13 64.17
N ASN A 440 1.61 4.23 63.55
CA ASN A 440 0.46 3.38 63.89
C ASN A 440 -0.82 3.61 63.04
N PRO A 441 -1.85 2.71 63.11
CA PRO A 441 -2.45 2.02 61.97
C PRO A 441 -3.95 2.41 61.81
N THR A 442 -4.75 1.84 60.89
CA THR A 442 -5.70 0.75 61.22
C THR A 442 -6.70 0.49 60.07
N LEU A 443 -7.14 -0.79 60.00
CA LEU A 443 -8.50 -1.32 59.73
C LEU A 443 -9.06 -1.24 58.29
N ALA A 444 -9.17 -2.39 57.58
CA ALA A 444 -10.22 -3.43 57.65
C ALA A 444 -11.39 -3.14 56.67
N SER A 445 -11.54 -3.93 55.61
CA SER A 445 -12.45 -5.10 55.53
C SER A 445 -13.84 -4.74 54.98
N GLY A 446 -14.26 -5.42 53.91
CA GLY A 446 -15.67 -5.47 53.50
C GLY A 446 -15.87 -5.80 52.03
N GLY A 447 -15.96 -7.09 51.71
CA GLY A 447 -16.48 -7.56 50.43
C GLY A 447 -18.01 -7.51 50.38
N GLY A 448 -18.57 -7.53 49.17
CA GLY A 448 -20.00 -7.72 48.95
C GLY A 448 -20.42 -7.40 47.52
N TYR A 449 -20.69 -8.44 46.73
CA TYR A 449 -21.43 -8.38 45.47
C TYR A 449 -22.90 -8.08 45.77
N ASP A 450 -23.52 -7.13 45.05
CA ASP A 450 -24.96 -7.20 44.82
C ASP A 450 -25.40 -6.51 43.52
N ASN A 451 -26.33 -7.18 42.83
CA ASN A 451 -26.88 -6.88 41.51
C ASN A 451 -28.07 -5.90 41.64
N ARG A 452 -28.11 -4.79 40.89
CA ARG A 452 -29.37 -4.07 40.60
C ARG A 452 -29.35 -3.24 39.31
N ARG A 453 -30.30 -3.64 38.44
CA ARG A 453 -30.94 -3.05 37.25
C ARG A 453 -30.64 -1.59 36.85
N GLN A 454 -30.39 -1.45 35.55
CA GLN A 454 -30.44 -0.27 34.67
C GLN A 454 -31.63 0.69 34.91
N GLN A 455 -31.32 1.99 34.91
CA GLN A 455 -32.24 3.07 34.54
C GLN A 455 -31.61 3.87 33.39
N ASN A 456 -32.35 3.97 32.30
CA ASN A 456 -32.00 4.69 31.07
C ASN A 456 -32.44 6.17 31.20
N PRO A 457 -31.52 7.16 31.14
CA PRO A 457 -31.83 8.56 31.46
C PRO A 457 -32.38 9.40 30.28
N TYR A 458 -32.82 8.79 29.18
CA TYR A 458 -33.40 9.52 28.05
C TYR A 458 -34.83 9.06 27.75
N ALA A 459 -35.77 9.56 28.55
CA ALA A 459 -37.19 9.53 28.24
C ALA A 459 -37.79 10.92 28.46
N GLN A 460 -38.42 11.44 27.39
CA GLN A 460 -39.33 12.60 27.30
C GLN A 460 -38.72 14.01 27.29
N GLN A 461 -38.79 14.68 26.13
CA GLN A 461 -39.67 15.85 25.94
C GLN A 461 -39.75 16.35 24.48
N ASP A 462 -41.01 16.43 24.02
CA ASP A 462 -41.71 17.15 22.95
C ASP A 462 -41.02 17.95 21.81
N ASP A 463 -41.53 17.62 20.62
CA ASP A 463 -41.97 18.45 19.49
C ASP A 463 -41.72 19.96 19.53
N ARG A 464 -40.82 20.43 18.66
CA ARG A 464 -40.99 21.69 17.91
C ARG A 464 -40.18 21.71 16.61
N ALA A 465 -40.80 22.26 15.58
CA ALA A 465 -40.36 22.29 14.18
C ALA A 465 -38.97 22.94 13.98
N TYR A 466 -38.14 22.31 13.16
CA TYR A 466 -36.88 22.88 12.68
C TYR A 466 -37.12 23.60 11.35
N GLU A 467 -37.11 24.94 11.38
CA GLU A 467 -36.80 25.79 10.23
C GLU A 467 -35.29 26.03 10.19
N MET A 468 -34.73 25.95 8.99
CA MET A 468 -33.31 26.10 8.71
C MET A 468 -33.08 27.52 8.20
N SER A 469 -32.81 28.46 9.10
CA SER A 469 -32.32 29.79 8.75
C SER A 469 -31.43 30.34 9.86
N ASP A 470 -30.34 30.98 9.45
CA ASP A 470 -29.36 31.74 10.22
C ASP A 470 -28.21 30.95 10.87
N VAL A 471 -27.17 30.77 10.04
CA VAL A 471 -25.78 30.60 10.47
C VAL A 471 -25.34 31.89 11.18
N GLY A 472 -25.49 31.89 12.51
CA GLY A 472 -25.02 32.94 13.41
C GLY A 472 -23.74 32.53 14.14
N ASN A 473 -22.64 33.14 13.73
CA ASN A 473 -21.32 33.25 14.35
C ASN A 473 -21.24 32.94 15.87
N SER A 474 -20.78 31.75 16.26
CA SER A 474 -20.52 31.36 17.66
C SER A 474 -19.02 31.36 17.94
N ARG A 475 -18.43 32.56 18.00
CA ARG A 475 -17.05 32.81 18.47
C ARG A 475 -16.98 33.28 19.93
N ALA A 476 -18.07 33.18 20.68
CA ALA A 476 -18.18 33.69 22.04
C ALA A 476 -18.75 32.64 22.98
N ASN A 477 -17.93 31.66 23.38
CA ASN A 477 -18.09 30.88 24.63
C ASN A 477 -16.84 30.07 25.03
N LEU A 478 -15.65 30.44 24.55
CA LEU A 478 -14.37 29.82 24.93
C LEU A 478 -13.51 30.70 25.85
N ALA A 479 -14.08 31.74 26.44
CA ALA A 479 -13.36 32.73 27.25
C ALA A 479 -13.83 32.71 28.72
N SER A 480 -13.55 31.61 29.44
CA SER A 480 -13.64 31.63 30.91
C SER A 480 -12.84 30.52 31.61
N ASN A 481 -11.69 30.10 31.08
CA ASN A 481 -10.68 29.32 31.84
C ASN A 481 -9.22 29.49 31.36
N ALA A 482 -8.94 30.49 30.52
CA ALA A 482 -7.62 30.71 29.92
C ALA A 482 -6.79 31.73 30.72
N ALA A 483 -6.10 31.27 31.75
CA ALA A 483 -4.95 32.00 32.32
C ALA A 483 -3.68 31.14 32.46
N GLY A 484 -3.77 29.82 32.27
CA GLY A 484 -2.60 28.91 32.25
C GLY A 484 -2.62 27.88 31.11
N GLY A 485 -3.59 27.94 30.21
CA GLY A 485 -3.81 26.99 29.10
C GLY A 485 -3.07 27.38 27.81
N ASP A 486 -3.11 28.65 27.43
CA ASP A 486 -2.64 29.14 26.13
C ASP A 486 -1.11 29.11 25.97
N SER A 487 -0.35 29.26 27.06
CA SER A 487 1.12 29.29 27.02
C SER A 487 1.75 27.91 26.74
N PHE A 488 1.13 26.82 27.19
CA PHE A 488 1.66 25.47 26.96
C PHE A 488 1.50 25.04 25.49
N PHE A 489 0.32 25.23 24.92
CA PHE A 489 0.06 24.81 23.54
C PHE A 489 0.78 25.70 22.52
N SER A 490 0.98 26.99 22.82
CA SER A 490 1.82 27.86 21.99
C SER A 490 3.30 27.44 22.02
N GLU A 491 3.82 27.02 23.18
CA GLU A 491 5.19 26.50 23.31
C GLU A 491 5.35 25.16 22.55
N ILE A 492 4.37 24.26 22.60
CA ILE A 492 4.36 23.01 21.80
C ILE A 492 4.37 23.32 20.30
N ALA A 493 3.55 24.27 19.83
CA ALA A 493 3.54 24.67 18.43
C ALA A 493 4.90 25.26 17.99
N SER A 494 5.48 26.13 18.82
CA SER A 494 6.81 26.72 18.56
C SER A 494 7.92 25.66 18.51
N LEU A 495 7.83 24.61 19.33
CA LEU A 495 8.78 23.49 19.28
C LEU A 495 8.63 22.65 18.02
N HIS A 496 7.40 22.39 17.55
CA HIS A 496 7.20 21.72 16.27
C HIS A 496 7.83 22.52 15.10
N ASP A 497 7.68 23.84 15.10
CA ASP A 497 8.29 24.68 14.07
C ASP A 497 9.83 24.66 14.17
N SER A 498 10.38 24.66 15.39
CA SER A 498 11.83 24.55 15.61
C SER A 498 12.38 23.18 15.19
N ILE A 499 11.64 22.08 15.39
CA ILE A 499 12.00 20.74 14.90
C ILE A 499 11.93 20.69 13.38
N ARG A 500 10.94 21.34 12.75
CA ARG A 500 10.88 21.45 11.29
C ARG A 500 12.10 22.19 10.74
N ALA A 501 12.45 23.35 11.31
CA ALA A 501 13.64 24.09 10.92
C ALA A 501 14.92 23.26 11.10
N PHE A 502 15.01 22.48 12.18
CA PHE A 502 16.13 21.56 12.41
C PHE A 502 16.23 20.48 11.33
N ASN A 503 15.11 19.87 10.93
CA ASN A 503 15.07 18.91 9.82
C ASN A 503 15.43 19.54 8.47
N ASP A 504 14.97 20.77 8.21
CA ASP A 504 15.31 21.50 6.98
C ASP A 504 16.82 21.77 6.91
N ASN A 505 17.46 22.08 8.05
CA ASN A 505 18.91 22.23 8.12
C ASN A 505 19.63 20.89 7.84
N ILE A 506 19.16 19.77 8.41
CA ILE A 506 19.73 18.44 8.15
C ILE A 506 19.68 18.10 6.65
N ALA A 507 18.56 18.39 5.98
CA ALA A 507 18.43 18.17 4.55
C ALA A 507 19.44 19.00 3.74
N ARG A 508 19.60 20.28 4.09
CA ARG A 508 20.58 21.18 3.46
C ARG A 508 22.03 20.77 3.71
N ILE A 509 22.35 20.28 4.92
CA ILE A 509 23.66 19.70 5.25
C ILE A 509 23.93 18.49 4.34
N GLY A 510 22.95 17.60 4.17
CA GLY A 510 23.06 16.45 3.26
C GLY A 510 23.31 16.84 1.80
N ASP A 511 22.67 17.90 1.32
CA ASP A 511 22.91 18.45 -0.03
C ASP A 511 24.30 19.04 -0.18
N LEU A 512 24.78 19.83 0.80
CA LEU A 512 26.12 20.41 0.80
C LEU A 512 27.20 19.33 0.88
N HIS A 513 27.01 18.31 1.71
CA HIS A 513 27.87 17.12 1.78
C HIS A 513 27.97 16.42 0.42
N SER A 514 26.84 16.26 -0.28
CA SER A 514 26.80 15.64 -1.60
C SER A 514 27.52 16.49 -2.66
N ARG A 515 27.40 17.82 -2.60
CA ARG A 515 28.12 18.75 -3.50
C ARG A 515 29.62 18.75 -3.23
N SER A 516 30.05 18.75 -1.98
CA SER A 516 31.46 18.69 -1.58
C SER A 516 32.17 17.42 -2.11
N LEU A 517 31.44 16.30 -2.17
CA LEU A 517 31.96 15.05 -2.77
C LEU A 517 32.19 15.13 -4.29
N ASN A 518 31.52 16.05 -5.00
CA ASN A 518 31.44 16.07 -6.46
C ASN A 518 32.14 17.28 -7.14
N ASN A 519 32.49 18.34 -6.40
CA ASN A 519 33.06 19.55 -6.99
C ASN A 519 34.54 19.38 -7.38
N MET A 520 34.94 20.02 -8.49
CA MET A 520 36.30 20.02 -9.07
C MET A 520 37.01 21.39 -9.02
N ASP A 521 36.38 22.42 -8.42
CA ASP A 521 36.88 23.80 -8.37
C ASP A 521 37.11 24.27 -6.92
N ASP A 522 38.29 24.83 -6.65
CA ASP A 522 38.76 25.20 -5.31
C ASP A 522 37.93 26.35 -4.68
N ALA A 523 37.52 27.34 -5.49
CA ALA A 523 36.73 28.47 -5.01
C ALA A 523 35.29 28.05 -4.63
N SER A 524 34.68 27.16 -5.42
CA SER A 524 33.39 26.57 -5.10
C SER A 524 33.44 25.70 -3.83
N THR A 525 34.56 25.01 -3.60
CA THR A 525 34.76 24.13 -2.43
C THR A 525 34.86 24.95 -1.16
N GLN A 526 35.65 26.03 -1.17
CA GLN A 526 35.80 26.91 0.00
C GLN A 526 34.47 27.58 0.40
N LYS A 527 33.66 27.98 -0.57
CA LYS A 527 32.33 28.54 -0.31
C LYS A 527 31.37 27.50 0.30
N ASN A 528 31.31 26.30 -0.27
CA ASN A 528 30.44 25.25 0.26
C ASN A 528 30.85 24.81 1.67
N ASN A 529 32.15 24.81 1.98
CA ASN A 529 32.64 24.52 3.33
C ASN A 529 32.25 25.64 4.31
N ALA A 530 32.35 26.92 3.92
CA ALA A 530 31.88 28.01 4.78
C ALA A 530 30.36 27.95 5.02
N ASP A 531 29.56 27.69 3.99
CA ASP A 531 28.10 27.54 4.09
C ASP A 531 27.74 26.33 4.98
N LEU A 532 28.52 25.25 4.91
CA LEU A 532 28.34 24.06 5.75
C LEU A 532 28.66 24.35 7.22
N ASP A 533 29.72 25.11 7.49
CA ASP A 533 30.16 25.45 8.84
C ASP A 533 29.13 26.28 9.58
N ASP A 534 28.60 27.30 8.90
CA ASP A 534 27.54 28.15 9.43
C ASP A 534 26.29 27.31 9.73
N LEU A 535 25.92 26.41 8.82
CA LEU A 535 24.73 25.58 8.96
C LEU A 535 24.88 24.52 10.07
N VAL A 536 26.05 23.91 10.22
CA VAL A 536 26.33 22.95 11.31
C VAL A 536 26.32 23.65 12.66
N GLN A 537 26.87 24.87 12.76
CA GLN A 537 26.82 25.67 13.97
C GLN A 537 25.38 26.08 14.33
N GLU A 538 24.61 26.56 13.36
CA GLU A 538 23.20 26.92 13.55
C GLU A 538 22.39 25.70 14.02
N THR A 539 22.60 24.56 13.38
CA THR A 539 21.91 23.29 13.69
C THR A 539 22.26 22.79 15.09
N SER A 540 23.52 22.91 15.51
CA SER A 540 23.97 22.52 16.85
C SER A 540 23.41 23.44 17.95
N ALA A 541 23.33 24.74 17.67
CA ALA A 541 22.70 25.72 18.56
C ALA A 541 21.19 25.49 18.69
N LEU A 542 20.52 25.17 17.58
CA LEU A 542 19.09 24.84 17.55
C LEU A 542 18.80 23.54 18.31
N SER A 543 19.61 22.50 18.11
CA SER A 543 19.53 21.23 18.86
C SER A 543 19.67 21.45 20.37
N SER A 544 20.65 22.25 20.79
CA SER A 544 20.87 22.60 22.21
C SER A 544 19.67 23.36 22.80
N THR A 545 19.06 24.23 22.00
CA THR A 545 17.87 25.01 22.38
C THR A 545 16.64 24.11 22.50
N LEU A 546 16.41 23.24 21.51
CA LEU A 546 15.33 22.24 21.51
C LEU A 546 15.44 21.32 22.73
N LYS A 547 16.62 20.76 23.00
CA LYS A 547 16.88 19.92 24.18
C LYS A 547 16.50 20.64 25.48
N ARG A 548 16.92 21.89 25.65
CA ARG A 548 16.65 22.68 26.86
C ARG A 548 15.15 22.97 27.03
N ARG A 549 14.47 23.37 25.96
CA ARG A 549 13.04 23.70 25.96
C ARG A 549 12.18 22.47 26.20
N ILE A 550 12.52 21.32 25.59
CA ILE A 550 11.82 20.05 25.82
C ILE A 550 11.99 19.58 27.27
N LYS A 551 13.21 19.67 27.84
CA LYS A 551 13.44 19.39 29.27
C LYS A 551 12.65 20.33 30.19
N ALA A 552 12.54 21.62 29.84
CA ALA A 552 11.76 22.58 30.60
C ALA A 552 10.25 22.28 30.57
N LEU A 553 9.72 21.87 29.42
CA LEU A 553 8.33 21.41 29.29
C LEU A 553 8.04 20.16 30.11
N GLU A 554 8.97 19.22 30.16
CA GLU A 554 8.85 18.00 30.96
C GLU A 554 8.81 18.32 32.46
N ALA A 555 9.66 19.25 32.92
CA ALA A 555 9.65 19.73 34.30
C ALA A 555 8.33 20.44 34.67
N GLN A 556 7.68 21.11 33.72
CA GLN A 556 6.37 21.74 33.90
C GLN A 556 5.18 20.77 33.77
N GLY A 557 5.34 19.67 33.01
CA GLY A 557 4.32 18.65 32.74
C GLY A 557 4.04 17.69 33.90
N GLY A 558 4.88 17.69 34.95
CA GLY A 558 4.71 16.86 36.15
C GLY A 558 3.41 17.12 36.93
N SER A 559 2.80 18.30 36.76
CA SER A 559 1.54 18.71 37.42
C SER A 559 0.35 18.92 36.46
N GLY A 560 0.52 18.66 35.16
CA GLY A 560 -0.51 18.85 34.13
C GLY A 560 -1.22 17.55 33.73
N GLY A 561 -2.53 17.62 33.43
CA GLY A 561 -3.36 16.47 33.04
C GLY A 561 -2.86 15.69 31.81
N ALA A 562 -3.42 14.50 31.59
CA ALA A 562 -2.97 13.50 30.61
C ALA A 562 -2.66 14.05 29.19
N ALA A 563 -3.45 15.02 28.72
CA ALA A 563 -3.25 15.64 27.40
C ALA A 563 -1.91 16.41 27.28
N ARG A 564 -1.43 17.06 28.36
CA ARG A 564 -0.14 17.77 28.33
C ARG A 564 1.02 16.79 28.27
N LYS A 565 0.96 15.71 29.05
CA LYS A 565 1.97 14.63 29.03
C LYS A 565 2.10 13.99 27.65
N GLN A 566 0.96 13.73 27.00
CA GLN A 566 0.93 13.17 25.64
C GLN A 566 1.57 14.11 24.60
N GLN A 567 1.25 15.41 24.63
CA GLN A 567 1.82 16.38 23.69
C GLN A 567 3.33 16.57 23.90
N THR A 568 3.79 16.62 25.16
CA THR A 568 5.22 16.67 25.47
C THR A 568 5.95 15.40 25.01
N ALA A 569 5.36 14.21 25.17
CA ALA A 569 5.92 12.96 24.68
C ALA A 569 6.03 12.93 23.14
N LEU A 570 5.04 13.45 22.42
CA LEU A 570 5.05 13.51 20.96
C LEU A 570 6.19 14.40 20.42
N VAL A 571 6.35 15.61 20.97
CA VAL A 571 7.43 16.54 20.59
C VAL A 571 8.80 15.90 20.84
N LYS A 572 8.93 15.17 21.95
CA LYS A 572 10.15 14.45 22.33
C LYS A 572 10.48 13.33 21.36
N SER A 573 9.51 12.48 20.98
CA SER A 573 9.69 11.42 19.97
C SER A 573 10.18 12.01 18.66
N LYS A 574 9.51 13.07 18.16
CA LYS A 574 9.89 13.72 16.91
C LYS A 574 11.28 14.32 16.94
N PHE A 575 11.72 14.85 18.09
CA PHE A 575 13.09 15.36 18.22
C PHE A 575 14.13 14.24 18.25
N VAL A 576 13.83 13.10 18.90
CA VAL A 576 14.69 11.91 18.87
C VAL A 576 14.83 11.38 17.44
N GLU A 577 13.72 11.27 16.70
CA GLU A 577 13.73 10.89 15.28
C GLU A 577 14.59 11.84 14.44
N ALA A 578 14.47 13.15 14.66
CA ALA A 578 15.28 14.15 13.97
C ALA A 578 16.80 14.01 14.27
N ILE A 579 17.18 13.71 15.52
CA ILE A 579 18.57 13.44 15.89
C ILE A 579 19.09 12.18 15.18
N GLN A 580 18.29 11.11 15.12
CA GLN A 580 18.66 9.89 14.41
C GLN A 580 18.85 10.13 12.91
N GLN A 581 17.98 10.94 12.30
CA GLN A 581 18.14 11.34 10.90
C GLN A 581 19.45 12.10 10.68
N TYR A 582 19.79 13.04 11.56
CA TYR A 582 21.06 13.77 11.46
C TYR A 582 22.27 12.83 11.58
N GLN A 583 22.26 11.92 12.56
CA GLN A 583 23.31 10.91 12.71
C GLN A 583 23.50 10.06 11.45
N SER A 584 22.39 9.65 10.81
CA SER A 584 22.44 8.90 9.56
C SER A 584 23.07 9.72 8.42
N VAL A 585 22.72 11.00 8.28
CA VAL A 585 23.31 11.88 7.25
C VAL A 585 24.82 12.01 7.44
N GLU A 586 25.28 12.26 8.67
CA GLU A 586 26.71 12.36 9.01
C GLU A 586 27.46 11.04 8.79
N GLN A 587 26.89 9.91 9.21
CA GLN A 587 27.52 8.60 9.04
C GLN A 587 27.63 8.20 7.56
N GLN A 588 26.60 8.49 6.75
CA GLN A 588 26.64 8.24 5.32
C GLN A 588 27.70 9.10 4.63
N TYR A 589 27.81 10.37 5.00
CA TYR A 589 28.85 11.25 4.48
C TYR A 589 30.25 10.74 4.84
N ARG A 590 30.50 10.43 6.11
CA ARG A 590 31.77 9.82 6.58
C ARG A 590 32.16 8.60 5.77
N THR A 591 31.21 7.72 5.48
CA THR A 591 31.44 6.48 4.71
C THR A 591 31.84 6.78 3.27
N LYS A 592 31.06 7.62 2.58
CA LYS A 592 31.36 8.03 1.18
C LYS A 592 32.68 8.78 1.08
N TYR A 593 32.99 9.58 2.09
CA TYR A 593 34.24 10.33 2.18
C TYR A 593 35.45 9.41 2.32
N LYS A 594 35.41 8.43 3.24
CA LYS A 594 36.47 7.41 3.39
C LYS A 594 36.73 6.63 2.10
N GLN A 595 35.67 6.27 1.37
CA GLN A 595 35.78 5.61 0.06
C GLN A 595 36.45 6.51 -0.99
N ARG A 596 36.19 7.82 -0.99
CA ARG A 596 36.85 8.78 -1.88
C ARG A 596 38.33 8.90 -1.55
N MET A 597 38.70 8.99 -0.26
CA MET A 597 40.08 9.04 0.18
C MET A 597 40.86 7.79 -0.24
N GLU A 598 40.28 6.60 -0.06
CA GLU A 598 40.88 5.35 -0.52
C GLU A 598 41.18 5.37 -2.02
N ARG A 599 40.23 5.87 -2.84
CA ARG A 599 40.41 5.99 -4.30
C ARG A 599 41.53 6.97 -4.65
N GLN A 600 41.59 8.13 -4.01
CA GLN A 600 42.66 9.11 -4.25
C GLN A 600 44.03 8.60 -3.80
N PHE A 601 44.10 7.89 -2.67
CA PHE A 601 45.35 7.30 -2.19
C PHE A 601 45.88 6.24 -3.16
N LYS A 602 45.00 5.39 -3.69
CA LYS A 602 45.35 4.41 -4.74
C LYS A 602 45.80 5.05 -6.06
N ILE A 603 45.37 6.29 -6.36
CA ILE A 603 45.86 7.04 -7.53
C ILE A 603 47.31 7.50 -7.30
N VAL A 604 47.65 7.93 -6.08
CA VAL A 604 49.00 8.41 -5.72
C VAL A 604 49.98 7.25 -5.49
N LYS A 605 49.51 6.14 -4.89
CA LYS A 605 50.29 4.91 -4.63
C LYS A 605 49.49 3.67 -5.07
N PRO A 606 49.58 3.28 -6.36
CA PRO A 606 48.80 2.16 -6.93
C PRO A 606 49.11 0.79 -6.31
N ASP A 607 50.29 0.63 -5.71
CA ASP A 607 50.80 -0.57 -5.07
C ASP A 607 50.55 -0.61 -3.54
N ALA A 608 49.73 0.30 -3.01
CA ALA A 608 49.42 0.35 -1.58
C ALA A 608 48.70 -0.92 -1.09
N THR A 609 49.19 -1.49 0.01
CA THR A 609 48.58 -2.63 0.69
C THR A 609 47.27 -2.25 1.41
N PRO A 610 46.34 -3.19 1.64
CA PRO A 610 45.10 -2.94 2.37
C PRO A 610 45.32 -2.33 3.77
N ASP A 611 46.39 -2.72 4.46
CA ASP A 611 46.71 -2.20 5.79
C ASP A 611 47.26 -0.76 5.73
N GLU A 612 48.04 -0.41 4.71
CA GLU A 612 48.47 0.98 4.47
C GLU A 612 47.29 1.91 4.14
N ILE A 613 46.36 1.44 3.30
CA ILE A 613 45.12 2.17 2.97
C ILE A 613 44.30 2.41 4.25
N LYS A 614 44.14 1.36 5.07
CA LYS A 614 43.38 1.44 6.32
C LYS A 614 44.04 2.39 7.33
N ALA A 615 45.36 2.41 7.41
CA ALA A 615 46.11 3.31 8.29
C ALA A 615 45.98 4.79 7.88
N VAL A 616 45.92 5.07 6.57
CA VAL A 616 45.73 6.43 6.04
C VAL A 616 44.27 6.90 6.15
N VAL A 617 43.30 6.02 5.91
CA VAL A 617 41.85 6.35 5.96
C VAL A 617 41.32 6.46 7.39
N ASN A 618 41.95 5.81 8.36
CA ASN A 618 41.59 5.89 9.79
C ASN A 618 42.55 6.75 10.62
N ASP A 619 43.55 7.36 9.98
CA ASP A 619 44.58 8.24 10.54
C ASP A 619 45.16 7.80 11.91
N GLU A 620 45.62 6.55 12.01
CA GLU A 620 46.29 6.07 13.23
C GLU A 620 47.69 6.71 13.44
N GLY A 621 48.19 7.50 12.47
CA GLY A 621 49.55 8.05 12.43
C GLY A 621 49.66 9.56 12.29
N ASN A 622 48.58 10.34 12.48
CA ASN A 622 48.60 11.81 12.44
C ASN A 622 49.20 12.36 11.12
N GLY A 623 48.84 11.75 10.00
CA GLY A 623 49.34 12.11 8.66
C GLY A 623 50.79 11.73 8.35
N GLN A 624 51.57 11.14 9.27
CA GLN A 624 52.97 10.80 9.04
C GLN A 624 53.16 9.73 7.94
N ILE A 625 52.24 8.76 7.85
CA ILE A 625 52.29 7.68 6.85
C ILE A 625 52.07 8.24 5.44
N PHE A 626 51.12 9.17 5.30
CA PHE A 626 50.86 9.88 4.05
C PHE A 626 52.03 10.83 3.69
N GLN A 627 52.62 11.48 4.70
CA GLN A 627 53.81 12.34 4.54
C GLN A 627 55.02 11.55 4.03
N GLN A 628 55.22 10.32 4.51
CA GLN A 628 56.33 9.46 4.08
C GLN A 628 56.12 8.93 2.64
N ALA A 629 54.88 8.63 2.26
CA ALA A 629 54.54 8.26 0.88
C ALA A 629 54.70 9.41 -0.14
N LEU A 630 54.49 10.66 0.29
CA LEU A 630 54.70 11.86 -0.53
C LEU A 630 56.18 12.26 -0.68
N MET A 631 57.05 11.86 0.25
CA MET A 631 58.49 12.16 0.21
C MET A 631 59.25 11.28 -0.79
N ASP A 632 58.78 10.06 -1.05
CA ASP A 632 59.36 9.16 -2.05
C ASP A 632 59.00 9.55 -3.50
N SER A 633 57.96 10.38 -3.70
CA SER A 633 57.47 10.79 -5.01
C SER A 633 58.01 12.18 -5.40
N ARG A 634 58.97 12.21 -6.35
CA ARG A 634 59.67 13.42 -6.85
C ARG A 634 58.82 14.38 -7.71
N PHE A 635 57.63 14.80 -7.26
CA PHE A 635 56.79 15.73 -8.01
C PHE A 635 56.38 16.97 -7.20
N THR A 636 56.42 18.13 -7.85
CA THR A 636 55.98 19.44 -7.32
C THR A 636 54.47 19.48 -7.00
N ALA A 637 53.70 18.48 -7.47
CA ALA A 637 52.29 18.27 -7.13
C ALA A 637 52.05 17.83 -5.67
N SER A 638 53.08 17.37 -4.96
CA SER A 638 52.97 16.82 -3.60
C SER A 638 52.59 17.85 -2.53
N ARG A 639 52.81 19.15 -2.76
CA ARG A 639 52.52 20.21 -1.77
C ARG A 639 51.03 20.62 -1.75
N ALA A 640 50.37 20.57 -2.90
CA ALA A 640 48.93 20.81 -3.03
C ALA A 640 48.13 19.63 -2.46
N ALA A 641 48.53 18.40 -2.80
CA ALA A 641 47.95 17.17 -2.23
C ALA A 641 48.14 17.10 -0.70
N TYR A 642 49.27 17.59 -0.17
CA TYR A 642 49.50 17.68 1.27
C TYR A 642 48.57 18.70 1.97
N ARG A 643 48.39 19.90 1.39
CA ARG A 643 47.41 20.87 1.92
C ARG A 643 45.98 20.34 1.86
N GLU A 644 45.61 19.69 0.75
CA GLU A 644 44.30 19.05 0.59
C GLU A 644 44.08 17.98 1.67
N VAL A 645 45.06 17.14 1.97
CA VAL A 645 44.93 16.13 3.05
C VAL A 645 44.88 16.75 4.44
N GLN A 646 45.62 17.83 4.69
CA GLN A 646 45.59 18.50 5.98
C GLN A 646 44.26 19.22 6.25
N GLU A 647 43.69 19.90 5.24
CA GLU A 647 42.36 20.53 5.34
C GLU A 647 41.26 19.47 5.51
N ARG A 648 41.40 18.32 4.84
CA ARG A 648 40.46 17.20 4.91
C ARG A 648 40.48 16.39 6.20
N HIS A 649 41.61 16.41 6.91
CA HIS A 649 41.72 15.82 8.24
C HIS A 649 40.88 16.58 9.28
N GLU A 650 40.89 17.91 9.21
CA GLU A 650 40.10 18.75 10.10
C GLU A 650 38.59 18.53 9.88
N ASP A 651 38.16 18.26 8.65
CA ASP A 651 36.77 17.88 8.34
C ASP A 651 36.37 16.54 9.01
N ILE A 652 37.23 15.52 8.99
CA ILE A 652 36.94 14.23 9.63
C ILE A 652 36.82 14.39 11.15
N LYS A 653 37.74 15.11 11.78
CA LYS A 653 37.67 15.38 13.23
C LYS A 653 36.36 16.07 13.60
N ARG A 654 35.91 17.00 12.76
CA ARG A 654 34.65 17.72 12.97
C ARG A 654 33.45 16.78 12.88
N ILE A 655 33.38 15.92 11.87
CA ILE A 655 32.32 14.90 11.74
C ILE A 655 32.31 13.98 12.96
N GLU A 656 33.48 13.56 13.45
CA GLU A 656 33.58 12.71 14.63
C GLU A 656 33.13 13.42 15.90
N GLN A 657 33.45 14.71 16.05
CA GLN A 657 32.93 15.54 17.14
C GLN A 657 31.40 15.68 17.06
N THR A 658 30.84 15.98 15.87
CA THR A 658 29.39 16.09 15.67
C THR A 658 28.69 14.76 15.95
N LEU A 659 29.23 13.63 15.48
CA LEU A 659 28.68 12.30 15.77
C LEU A 659 28.69 11.97 17.26
N ALA A 660 29.76 12.35 17.98
CA ALA A 660 29.84 12.18 19.43
C ALA A 660 28.82 13.05 20.18
N GLU A 661 28.67 14.32 19.77
CA GLU A 661 27.66 15.24 20.32
C GLU A 661 26.24 14.73 20.07
N LEU A 662 25.96 14.21 18.86
CA LEU A 662 24.67 13.62 18.53
C LEU A 662 24.40 12.33 19.29
N ALA A 663 25.41 11.47 19.47
CA ALA A 663 25.28 10.25 20.26
C ALA A 663 24.96 10.56 21.74
N GLN A 664 25.62 11.58 22.31
CA GLN A 664 25.33 12.06 23.65
C GLN A 664 23.91 12.66 23.73
N LEU A 665 23.52 13.47 22.74
CA LEU A 665 22.16 14.03 22.65
C LEU A 665 21.09 12.94 22.55
N PHE A 666 21.32 11.93 21.70
CA PHE A 666 20.43 10.79 21.53
C PHE A 666 20.28 10.03 22.84
N ASN A 667 21.38 9.70 23.52
CA ASN A 667 21.34 8.98 24.79
C ASN A 667 20.60 9.81 25.87
N ASP A 668 20.91 11.10 26.00
CA ASP A 668 20.26 12.00 26.94
C ASP A 668 18.74 12.09 26.70
N MET A 669 18.29 12.01 25.44
CA MET A 669 16.86 12.06 25.09
C MET A 669 16.18 10.70 25.19
N SER A 670 16.87 9.61 24.84
CA SER A 670 16.39 8.23 24.90
C SER A 670 16.13 7.81 26.35
N ILE A 671 17.04 8.15 27.28
CA ILE A 671 16.86 7.92 28.72
C ILE A 671 15.60 8.63 29.23
N LEU A 672 15.30 9.82 28.71
CA LEU A 672 14.10 10.54 29.08
C LEU A 672 12.86 9.84 28.49
N VAL A 673 12.90 9.30 27.27
CA VAL A 673 11.77 8.61 26.64
C VAL A 673 11.42 7.31 27.38
N GLU A 674 12.43 6.53 27.79
CA GLU A 674 12.26 5.30 28.58
C GLU A 674 11.55 5.54 29.93
N GLN A 675 11.74 6.71 30.55
CA GLN A 675 11.05 7.06 31.80
C GLN A 675 9.53 7.27 31.65
N GLN A 676 8.96 7.26 30.44
CA GLN A 676 7.54 7.52 30.18
C GLN A 676 6.77 6.41 29.44
N GLU A 677 7.32 5.20 29.29
CA GLU A 677 6.66 4.05 28.64
C GLU A 677 5.29 3.67 29.23
N GLU A 678 4.90 4.23 30.38
CA GLU A 678 3.57 4.04 30.96
C GLU A 678 2.44 4.78 30.20
N THR A 679 2.75 5.75 29.33
CA THR A 679 1.74 6.61 28.67
C THR A 679 1.48 6.27 27.19
N ILE A 680 2.34 5.46 26.54
CA ILE A 680 2.15 5.04 25.14
C ILE A 680 0.96 4.07 25.01
N ASN A 681 0.68 3.28 26.04
CA ASN A 681 -0.52 2.43 26.13
C ASN A 681 -1.84 3.22 26.06
N THR A 682 -1.82 4.52 26.37
CA THR A 682 -3.02 5.36 26.31
C THR A 682 -3.34 5.78 24.87
N ILE A 683 -2.35 5.86 23.97
CA ILE A 683 -2.57 6.19 22.55
C ILE A 683 -3.20 5.01 21.83
N GLU A 684 -2.72 3.79 22.08
CA GLU A 684 -3.30 2.59 21.50
C GLU A 684 -4.73 2.37 21.99
N THR A 685 -4.96 2.60 23.30
CA THR A 685 -6.30 2.54 23.89
C THR A 685 -7.23 3.65 23.37
N GLN A 686 -6.74 4.88 23.20
CA GLN A 686 -7.57 5.97 22.65
C GLN A 686 -7.77 5.86 21.14
N ALA A 687 -6.80 5.40 20.36
CA ALA A 687 -6.96 5.12 18.94
C ALA A 687 -7.98 4.00 18.73
N PHE A 688 -7.94 2.96 19.56
CA PHE A 688 -8.95 1.89 19.57
C PHE A 688 -10.34 2.41 19.93
N ASN A 689 -10.45 3.26 20.95
CA ASN A 689 -11.73 3.87 21.33
C ASN A 689 -12.26 4.84 20.27
N VAL A 690 -11.41 5.65 19.64
CA VAL A 690 -11.77 6.56 18.54
C VAL A 690 -12.23 5.76 17.33
N GLN A 691 -11.56 4.65 16.99
CA GLN A 691 -11.99 3.76 15.91
C GLN A 691 -13.39 3.19 16.21
N LYS A 692 -13.61 2.70 17.43
CA LYS A 692 -14.90 2.16 17.87
C LYS A 692 -16.02 3.21 17.87
N ASP A 693 -15.73 4.41 18.34
CA ASP A 693 -16.71 5.51 18.40
C ASP A 693 -17.00 6.07 17.00
N THR A 694 -16.01 6.07 16.09
CA THR A 694 -16.20 6.46 14.69
C THR A 694 -17.05 5.44 13.94
N GLU A 695 -16.83 4.15 14.20
CA GLU A 695 -17.63 3.06 13.62
C GLU A 695 -19.08 3.10 14.13
N ALA A 696 -19.28 3.35 15.43
CA ALA A 696 -20.60 3.58 16.00
C ALA A 696 -21.27 4.83 15.38
N GLY A 697 -20.51 5.93 15.22
CA GLY A 697 -20.97 7.14 14.55
C GLY A 697 -21.41 6.88 13.12
N LEU A 698 -20.65 6.09 12.36
CA LEU A 698 -20.99 5.70 10.99
C LEU A 698 -22.33 4.95 10.94
N GLN A 699 -22.53 3.97 11.84
CA GLN A 699 -23.79 3.24 11.94
C GLN A 699 -24.99 4.13 12.29
N TYR A 700 -24.80 5.14 13.15
CA TYR A 700 -25.86 6.11 13.43
C TYR A 700 -26.14 7.03 12.24
N THR A 701 -25.12 7.41 11.46
CA THR A 701 -25.33 8.19 10.24
C THR A 701 -26.06 7.39 9.16
N GLU A 702 -25.76 6.09 8.99
CA GLU A 702 -26.50 5.21 8.08
C GLU A 702 -27.96 5.07 8.50
N LYS A 703 -28.22 4.79 9.79
CA LYS A 703 -29.59 4.75 10.33
C LYS A 703 -30.33 6.08 10.16
N ALA A 704 -29.64 7.21 10.32
CA ALA A 704 -30.23 8.53 10.10
C ALA A 704 -30.57 8.76 8.63
N VAL A 705 -29.73 8.32 7.70
CA VAL A 705 -29.98 8.39 6.25
C VAL A 705 -31.19 7.51 5.87
N ASP A 706 -31.28 6.30 6.41
CA ASP A 706 -32.40 5.40 6.15
C ASP A 706 -33.71 5.92 6.74
N SER A 707 -33.66 6.46 7.96
CA SER A 707 -34.80 7.13 8.59
C SER A 707 -35.25 8.36 7.78
N ALA A 708 -34.31 9.16 7.28
CA ALA A 708 -34.59 10.32 6.43
C ALA A 708 -35.16 9.92 5.06
N ARG A 709 -34.73 8.80 4.47
CA ARG A 709 -35.32 8.23 3.24
C ARG A 709 -36.74 7.72 3.50
N ALA A 710 -36.96 7.01 4.60
CA ALA A 710 -38.27 6.52 4.99
C ALA A 710 -39.25 7.67 5.27
N ALA A 711 -38.79 8.74 5.94
CA ALA A 711 -39.58 9.94 6.18
C ALA A 711 -39.92 10.67 4.87
N ARG A 712 -38.97 10.79 3.92
CA ARG A 712 -39.25 11.34 2.58
C ARG A 712 -40.28 10.52 1.81
N LYS A 713 -40.19 9.19 1.87
CA LYS A 713 -41.16 8.28 1.23
C LYS A 713 -42.57 8.46 1.84
N LYS A 714 -42.68 8.54 3.17
CA LYS A 714 -43.95 8.79 3.86
C LYS A 714 -44.54 10.17 3.51
N ARG A 715 -43.71 11.22 3.44
CA ARG A 715 -44.14 12.56 2.99
C ARG A 715 -44.69 12.55 1.56
N TRP A 716 -44.03 11.83 0.64
CA TRP A 716 -44.52 11.67 -0.73
C TRP A 716 -45.84 10.91 -0.81
N ILE A 717 -46.01 9.86 0.00
CA ILE A 717 -47.29 9.13 0.08
C ILE A 717 -48.40 10.05 0.59
N CYS A 718 -48.16 10.83 1.65
CA CYS A 718 -49.15 11.80 2.15
C CYS A 718 -49.45 12.89 1.11
N PHE A 719 -48.44 13.38 0.40
CA PHE A 719 -48.62 14.35 -0.68
C PHE A 719 -49.51 13.80 -1.80
N ILE A 720 -49.26 12.57 -2.25
CA ILE A 720 -50.08 11.90 -3.28
C ILE A 720 -51.52 11.72 -2.78
N ILE A 721 -51.73 11.30 -1.53
CA ILE A 721 -53.07 11.18 -0.94
C ILE A 721 -53.80 12.53 -0.94
N ILE A 722 -53.11 13.61 -0.55
CA ILE A 722 -53.68 14.97 -0.56
C ILE A 722 -54.06 15.39 -2.00
N VAL A 723 -53.19 15.14 -2.98
CA VAL A 723 -53.48 15.43 -4.39
C VAL A 723 -54.70 14.64 -4.88
N VAL A 724 -54.82 13.36 -4.54
CA VAL A 724 -55.98 12.53 -4.89
C VAL A 724 -57.27 13.07 -4.26
N VAL A 725 -57.22 13.48 -2.99
CA VAL A 725 -58.36 14.08 -2.29
C VAL A 725 -58.76 15.40 -2.96
N ILE A 726 -57.81 16.26 -3.32
CA ILE A 726 -58.07 17.52 -4.03
C ILE A 726 -58.72 17.23 -5.38
N ILE A 727 -58.20 16.28 -6.16
CA ILE A 727 -58.78 15.88 -7.45
C ILE A 727 -60.22 15.35 -7.28
N ALA A 728 -60.48 14.55 -6.24
CA ALA A 728 -61.81 14.04 -5.96
C ALA A 728 -62.80 15.16 -5.56
N VAL A 729 -62.36 16.14 -4.76
CA VAL A 729 -63.17 17.31 -4.39
C VAL A 729 -63.45 18.19 -5.60
N VAL A 730 -62.42 18.50 -6.40
CA VAL A 730 -62.58 19.30 -7.64
C VAL A 730 -63.48 18.57 -8.63
N GLY A 731 -63.31 17.26 -8.80
CA GLY A 731 -64.18 16.43 -9.65
C GLY A 731 -65.63 16.40 -9.15
N GLY A 732 -65.86 16.30 -7.84
CA GLY A 732 -67.18 16.36 -7.24
C GLY A 732 -67.86 17.72 -7.40
N VAL A 733 -67.12 18.81 -7.22
CA VAL A 733 -67.61 20.19 -7.43
C VAL A 733 -67.90 20.44 -8.91
N ALA A 734 -67.01 20.03 -9.82
CA ALA A 734 -67.22 20.15 -11.27
C ALA A 734 -68.42 19.30 -11.73
N GLY A 735 -68.59 18.09 -11.20
CA GLY A 735 -69.74 17.23 -11.45
C GLY A 735 -71.05 17.86 -10.96
N LYS A 736 -71.05 18.47 -9.77
CA LYS A 736 -72.20 19.21 -9.25
C LYS A 736 -72.54 20.44 -10.10
N ILE A 737 -71.55 21.22 -10.51
CA ILE A 737 -71.74 22.39 -11.40
C ILE A 737 -72.28 21.95 -12.78
N ALA A 738 -71.80 20.81 -13.30
CA ALA A 738 -72.30 20.26 -14.56
C ALA A 738 -73.75 19.74 -14.42
N ALA A 739 -74.09 19.09 -13.32
CA ALA A 739 -75.44 18.65 -13.01
C ALA A 739 -76.40 19.84 -12.82
N ASP A 740 -75.98 20.89 -12.11
CA ASP A 740 -76.76 22.13 -11.92
C ASP A 740 -76.93 22.88 -13.24
N ARG A 741 -75.93 22.89 -14.14
CA ARG A 741 -76.06 23.43 -15.50
C ARG A 741 -76.99 22.59 -16.38
N ALA A 742 -76.96 21.26 -16.28
CA ALA A 742 -77.88 20.38 -17.00
C ALA A 742 -79.33 20.54 -16.52
N ALA A 743 -79.53 20.71 -15.20
CA ALA A 743 -80.83 21.01 -14.61
C ALA A 743 -81.37 22.38 -15.05
N ASN A 744 -80.52 23.42 -15.11
CA ASN A 744 -80.90 24.73 -15.63
C ASN A 744 -81.18 24.74 -17.14
N ASN A 745 -80.46 23.96 -17.94
CA ASN A 745 -80.77 23.82 -19.37
C ASN A 745 -82.09 23.07 -19.63
N ASN A 746 -82.45 22.09 -18.78
CA ASN A 746 -83.76 21.45 -18.85
C ASN A 746 -84.91 22.38 -18.45
N ASN A 747 -84.70 23.31 -17.51
CA ASN A 747 -85.71 24.32 -17.17
C ASN A 747 -85.94 25.37 -18.28
N ASN A 748 -84.91 25.69 -19.08
CA ASN A 748 -85.09 26.61 -20.23
C ASN A 748 -85.81 25.97 -21.43
N ASN A 749 -85.84 24.64 -21.54
CA ASN A 749 -86.64 23.96 -22.57
C ASN A 749 -88.11 23.74 -22.17
N ASN A 750 -88.46 23.86 -20.89
CA ASN A 750 -89.85 23.69 -20.40
C ASN A 750 -90.67 24.99 -20.35
N ASN A 751 -90.09 26.16 -20.64
CA ASN A 751 -90.81 27.45 -20.65
C ASN A 751 -91.33 27.88 -22.03
N ASN A 752 -91.36 26.99 -23.03
CA ASN A 752 -91.92 27.32 -24.36
C ASN A 752 -93.13 26.48 -24.80
N THR A 753 -93.78 25.78 -23.86
CA THR A 753 -95.07 25.14 -24.11
C THR A 753 -95.91 25.18 -22.84
N ASN A 754 -96.74 26.22 -22.68
CA ASN A 754 -98.18 26.08 -22.41
C ASN A 754 -98.84 27.42 -22.12
N ASN A 755 -99.51 27.90 -23.17
CA ASN A 755 -100.73 28.70 -23.14
C ASN A 755 -101.83 27.94 -22.35
N PRO A 756 -102.77 28.61 -21.67
CA PRO A 756 -104.10 28.67 -22.27
C PRO A 756 -104.91 29.96 -21.96
N ALA A 757 -106.02 30.04 -22.69
CA ALA A 757 -107.15 30.96 -22.58
C ALA A 757 -107.81 31.01 -21.19
#